data_AF-A0A3A8F1S6-F1
#
_entry.id   AF-A0A3A8F1S6-F1
#
_cell.length_a   1.000
_cell.length_b   1.000
_cell.length_c   1.000
_cell.angle_alpha   90.00
_cell.angle_beta   90.00
_cell.angle_gamma   90.00
#
_symmetry.space_group_name_H-M   'P 1'
#
loop_
_entity.id
_entity.type
_entity.pdbx_description
1 polymer ?
#
loop_
_entity_poly.entity_id
_entity_poly.type
_entity_poly.pdbx_seq_one_letter_code
_entity_poly.pdbx_strand_id
1 'polypeptide(L)'
;MAQLISHELQNNHQLAAQDLLLISTDLRQIYLDQLYFFKNITPQNFFEINKTKLSLGVANQLLQISLDETLGLQFKLVLENRQLNADHFIRFIAEEIYFYSNRFYDFHPTDLKTKTQLLRQTFIEQVFEWVDGENRVEQYLYNIQQTEALKIDQLLIKYGYFDYPYVSEFAKHGKEIPLAVEINIKHLLLINSVLGSEFLAVNELMPKLHQLSFQLHQFIPAHYLRIFKIFHSESLQLKDILQHFNSYQLLAKHAIEQPHLLAYAKLMQRGYWQYQDLLNKQHFLNAQTAYWDQDLILKRPICQTKRSVNWLFKQDALVNDWIAEHVNHVSTRISITALSFMDTSKIDAQVIVSVLAFFKNISARLFVIESYAFAIQNQWLDHPKNDRYVLYQKETQPQKNRKVIANSYLYIEEWLDFTALMTDENPQLYKKIFSKINRVMQAFMLFLQNIVHDLPKELLSFIHLEHQQHPEFFRLLQKYQIKVEDFRKVFKHVPTRRIPIHSIFDSFVLDYLMDCFNQQRGIAKNVTWLGLYHQAERWHEQVYFDETLLRLKQQIDIEAWDRVSPMQKIYFEGWCYEELNSLKRIIQESIIFKHCLALSYSKPIIEREYVAFHMSNIEDPSQEFTLGCHYQLGQLSFDQIRLPNNQIPDQAYMLQAMRFIHDVNQHLKWKSSIQPNEELGNL
;
A
#
# COMPACT_ATOMS: atom_id res chain seq x y z
N MET A 1 -25.42 25.85 23.29
CA MET A 1 -25.07 27.23 23.68
C MET A 1 -24.10 27.88 22.69
N ALA A 2 -22.90 27.36 22.43
CA ALA A 2 -21.96 27.97 21.46
C ALA A 2 -22.51 28.11 20.01
N GLN A 3 -23.27 27.11 19.53
CA GLN A 3 -23.92 27.17 18.21
C GLN A 3 -25.11 28.14 18.13
N LEU A 4 -25.79 28.41 19.26
CA LEU A 4 -26.89 29.37 19.34
C LEU A 4 -26.34 30.80 19.33
N ILE A 5 -25.27 31.04 20.10
CA ILE A 5 -24.57 32.32 20.15
C ILE A 5 -23.93 32.65 18.79
N SER A 6 -23.35 31.66 18.08
CA SER A 6 -22.80 31.87 16.73
C SER A 6 -23.89 32.18 15.70
N HIS A 7 -25.07 31.56 15.82
CA HIS A 7 -26.20 31.84 14.92
C HIS A 7 -26.80 33.23 15.15
N GLU A 8 -26.93 33.67 16.41
CA GLU A 8 -27.40 35.02 16.76
C GLU A 8 -26.41 36.09 16.28
N LEU A 9 -25.10 35.87 16.43
CA LEU A 9 -24.05 36.76 15.92
C LEU A 9 -24.03 36.84 14.38
N GLN A 10 -24.19 35.71 13.67
CA GLN A 10 -24.26 35.69 12.21
C GLN A 10 -25.49 36.44 11.67
N ASN A 11 -26.64 36.31 12.35
CA ASN A 11 -27.85 37.01 11.96
C ASN A 11 -27.72 38.53 12.20
N ASN A 12 -27.13 38.94 13.32
CA ASN A 12 -26.89 40.36 13.62
C ASN A 12 -25.90 41.01 12.63
N HIS A 13 -24.84 40.29 12.25
CA HIS A 13 -23.88 40.78 11.25
C HIS A 13 -24.52 40.95 9.88
N GLN A 14 -25.36 40.00 9.46
CA GLN A 14 -26.07 40.07 8.19
C GLN A 14 -27.09 41.21 8.15
N LEU A 15 -27.86 41.39 9.23
CA LEU A 15 -28.81 42.49 9.36
C LEU A 15 -28.10 43.85 9.35
N ALA A 16 -26.97 43.97 10.06
CA ALA A 16 -26.15 45.17 10.04
C ALA A 16 -25.65 45.51 8.63
N ALA A 17 -25.20 44.51 7.86
CA ALA A 17 -24.75 44.69 6.49
C ALA A 17 -25.88 45.16 5.57
N GLN A 18 -27.07 44.53 5.67
CA GLN A 18 -28.24 44.91 4.86
C GLN A 18 -28.74 46.31 5.18
N ASP A 19 -28.85 46.65 6.47
CA ASP A 19 -29.27 47.97 6.92
C ASP A 19 -28.26 49.07 6.50
N LEU A 20 -26.95 48.77 6.50
CA LEU A 20 -25.92 49.70 6.06
C LEU A 20 -26.10 50.13 4.59
N LEU A 21 -26.48 49.19 3.72
CA LEU A 21 -26.76 49.47 2.30
C LEU A 21 -28.01 50.32 2.06
N LEU A 22 -28.91 50.41 3.05
CA LEU A 22 -30.10 51.27 3.00
C LEU A 22 -29.78 52.72 3.36
N ILE A 23 -28.67 52.97 4.06
CA ILE A 23 -28.28 54.30 4.53
C ILE A 23 -27.66 55.13 3.40
N SER A 24 -26.80 54.52 2.57
CA SER A 24 -26.02 55.22 1.54
C SER A 24 -26.17 54.60 0.15
N THR A 25 -26.42 55.45 -0.85
CA THR A 25 -26.47 55.03 -2.26
C THR A 25 -25.11 54.62 -2.80
N ASP A 26 -24.04 55.24 -2.32
CA ASP A 26 -22.67 54.99 -2.80
C ASP A 26 -22.17 53.63 -2.30
N LEU A 27 -22.40 53.32 -1.02
CA LEU A 27 -22.11 52.00 -0.45
C LEU A 27 -22.93 50.90 -1.13
N ARG A 28 -24.20 51.18 -1.42
CA ARG A 28 -25.04 50.28 -2.21
C ARG A 28 -24.49 50.05 -3.61
N GLN A 29 -23.93 51.07 -4.26
CA GLN A 29 -23.34 50.91 -5.58
C GLN A 29 -22.11 49.99 -5.55
N ILE A 30 -21.25 50.08 -4.53
CA ILE A 30 -20.10 49.17 -4.35
C ILE A 30 -20.58 47.72 -4.25
N TYR A 31 -21.66 47.46 -3.50
CA TYR A 31 -22.27 46.14 -3.40
C TYR A 31 -22.90 45.66 -4.73
N LEU A 32 -23.62 46.53 -5.45
CA LEU A 32 -24.21 46.20 -6.75
C LEU A 32 -23.14 45.88 -7.81
N ASP A 33 -22.00 46.56 -7.76
CA ASP A 33 -20.86 46.29 -8.64
C ASP A 33 -20.23 44.92 -8.33
N GLN A 34 -20.18 44.49 -7.06
CA GLN A 34 -19.77 43.12 -6.72
C GLN A 34 -20.75 42.10 -7.31
N LEU A 35 -22.06 42.33 -7.17
CA LEU A 35 -23.11 41.44 -7.69
C LEU A 35 -23.00 41.23 -9.20
N TYR A 36 -22.48 42.19 -9.96
CA TYR A 36 -22.24 42.03 -11.40
C TYR A 36 -21.35 40.82 -11.70
N PHE A 37 -20.25 40.64 -10.95
CA PHE A 37 -19.35 39.49 -11.11
C PHE A 37 -19.98 38.18 -10.64
N PHE A 38 -20.83 38.24 -9.61
CA PHE A 38 -21.43 37.06 -9.00
C PHE A 38 -22.74 36.58 -9.64
N LYS A 39 -23.41 37.42 -10.46
CA LYS A 39 -24.79 37.22 -10.94
C LYS A 39 -25.07 35.84 -11.55
N ASN A 40 -24.08 35.25 -12.21
CA ASN A 40 -24.22 33.98 -12.91
C ASN A 40 -23.43 32.84 -12.24
N ILE A 41 -22.87 33.05 -11.05
CA ILE A 41 -22.00 32.07 -10.38
C ILE A 41 -22.81 31.28 -9.37
N THR A 42 -22.78 29.96 -9.51
CA THR A 42 -23.41 28.98 -8.64
C THR A 42 -22.38 27.92 -8.26
N PRO A 43 -22.62 27.12 -7.21
CA PRO A 43 -21.75 25.97 -6.92
C PRO A 43 -21.62 24.99 -8.11
N GLN A 44 -22.62 24.90 -8.98
CA GLN A 44 -22.63 23.94 -10.09
C GLN A 44 -21.72 24.33 -11.27
N ASN A 45 -21.62 25.64 -11.57
CA ASN A 45 -20.78 26.16 -12.65
C ASN A 45 -19.50 26.85 -12.13
N PHE A 46 -19.18 26.69 -10.85
CA PHE A 46 -17.94 27.23 -10.29
C PHE A 46 -16.71 26.52 -10.89
N PHE A 47 -16.79 25.21 -11.14
CA PHE A 47 -15.73 24.46 -11.81
C PHE A 47 -16.30 23.76 -13.04
N GLU A 48 -15.81 24.15 -14.22
CA GLU A 48 -16.26 23.62 -15.49
C GLU A 48 -15.07 23.21 -16.35
N ILE A 49 -15.10 21.98 -16.86
CA ILE A 49 -14.01 21.48 -17.70
C ILE A 49 -14.45 21.46 -19.15
N ASN A 50 -13.68 22.15 -19.99
CA ASN A 50 -13.83 22.08 -21.42
C ASN A 50 -12.89 21.00 -21.98
N LYS A 51 -13.44 19.82 -22.24
CA LYS A 51 -12.69 18.66 -22.75
C LYS A 51 -12.12 18.87 -24.15
N THR A 52 -12.73 19.72 -24.98
CA THR A 52 -12.24 19.95 -26.35
C THR A 52 -11.06 20.90 -26.37
N LYS A 53 -11.06 21.90 -25.49
CA LYS A 53 -9.95 22.85 -25.34
C LYS A 53 -8.89 22.42 -24.31
N LEU A 54 -9.12 21.31 -23.59
CA LEU A 54 -8.31 20.88 -22.44
C LEU A 54 -8.08 22.06 -21.48
N SER A 55 -9.16 22.68 -21.02
CA SER A 55 -9.09 23.82 -20.12
C SER A 55 -10.06 23.69 -18.95
N LEU A 56 -9.66 24.22 -17.80
CA LEU A 56 -10.48 24.37 -16.61
C LEU A 56 -10.97 25.81 -16.52
N GLY A 57 -12.28 25.99 -16.54
CA GLY A 57 -12.94 27.24 -16.18
C GLY A 57 -13.26 27.27 -14.69
N VAL A 58 -12.89 28.36 -14.03
CA VAL A 58 -13.19 28.64 -12.62
C VAL A 58 -14.12 29.86 -12.55
N ALA A 59 -15.08 29.81 -11.63
CA ALA A 59 -16.07 30.85 -11.37
C ALA A 59 -16.85 31.24 -12.65
N ASN A 60 -17.53 30.26 -13.29
CA ASN A 60 -18.28 30.45 -14.52
C ASN A 60 -17.42 31.06 -15.66
N GLN A 61 -16.29 30.42 -15.95
CA GLN A 61 -15.33 30.80 -17.00
C GLN A 61 -14.59 32.14 -16.81
N LEU A 62 -14.75 32.82 -15.66
CA LEU A 62 -14.03 34.07 -15.36
C LEU A 62 -12.51 33.87 -15.40
N LEU A 63 -12.02 32.76 -14.84
CA LEU A 63 -10.63 32.35 -14.93
C LEU A 63 -10.53 31.04 -15.73
N GLN A 64 -9.77 31.07 -16.81
CA GLN A 64 -9.46 29.90 -17.63
C GLN A 64 -8.02 29.45 -17.40
N ILE A 65 -7.86 28.16 -17.11
CA ILE A 65 -6.58 27.52 -16.87
C ILE A 65 -6.36 26.49 -17.97
N SER A 66 -5.25 26.60 -18.70
CA SER A 66 -4.88 25.67 -19.76
C SER A 66 -3.36 25.51 -19.83
N LEU A 67 -2.89 24.33 -20.19
CA LEU A 67 -1.46 24.09 -20.41
C LEU A 67 -1.10 24.39 -21.87
N ASP A 68 -0.28 25.41 -22.09
CA ASP A 68 0.36 25.71 -23.36
C ASP A 68 1.72 24.98 -23.45
N GLU A 69 1.97 24.27 -24.55
CA GLU A 69 3.18 23.44 -24.68
C GLU A 69 4.47 24.28 -24.77
N THR A 70 4.37 25.56 -25.08
CA THR A 70 5.52 26.47 -25.22
C THR A 70 5.71 27.34 -23.98
N LEU A 71 4.63 27.89 -23.44
CA LEU A 71 4.65 28.88 -22.36
C LEU A 71 4.32 28.28 -20.99
N GLY A 72 3.86 27.03 -20.94
CA GLY A 72 3.46 26.37 -19.70
C GLY A 72 2.03 26.66 -19.30
N LEU A 73 1.78 26.57 -18.00
CA LEU A 73 0.42 26.74 -17.48
C LEU A 73 0.00 28.21 -17.59
N GLN A 74 -1.04 28.47 -18.38
CA GLN A 74 -1.59 29.79 -18.63
C GLN A 74 -2.86 30.00 -17.81
N PHE A 75 -2.94 31.18 -17.19
CA PHE A 75 -4.10 31.69 -16.48
C PHE A 75 -4.64 32.89 -17.27
N LYS A 76 -5.86 32.77 -17.81
CA LYS A 76 -6.50 33.82 -18.60
C LYS A 76 -7.76 34.29 -17.90
N LEU A 77 -7.78 35.55 -17.52
CA LEU A 77 -9.00 36.22 -17.05
C LEU A 77 -9.81 36.66 -18.25
N VAL A 78 -11.08 36.26 -18.28
CA VAL A 78 -12.03 36.63 -19.32
C VAL A 78 -12.95 37.71 -18.75
N LEU A 79 -12.49 38.95 -18.83
CA LEU A 79 -13.24 40.13 -18.40
C LEU A 79 -13.34 41.12 -19.55
N GLU A 80 -14.55 41.59 -19.82
CA GLU A 80 -14.79 42.60 -20.86
C GLU A 80 -14.11 43.92 -20.46
N ASN A 81 -13.15 44.37 -21.27
CA ASN A 81 -12.62 45.74 -21.28
C ASN A 81 -11.87 46.26 -20.03
N ARG A 82 -11.37 45.41 -19.14
CA ARG A 82 -10.51 45.84 -18.01
C ARG A 82 -9.30 44.94 -17.82
N GLN A 83 -8.11 45.55 -17.65
CA GLN A 83 -6.92 44.86 -17.14
C GLN A 83 -7.04 44.76 -15.62
N LEU A 84 -7.65 43.69 -15.13
CA LEU A 84 -7.79 43.41 -13.71
C LEU A 84 -6.75 42.36 -13.29
N ASN A 85 -6.16 42.54 -12.10
CA ASN A 85 -5.25 41.57 -11.50
C ASN A 85 -6.06 40.48 -10.80
N ALA A 86 -5.62 39.21 -10.85
CA ALA A 86 -6.17 38.14 -10.03
C ALA A 86 -5.08 37.26 -9.40
N ASP A 87 -3.91 37.82 -9.15
CA ASP A 87 -2.75 37.10 -8.62
C ASP A 87 -3.07 36.34 -7.34
N HIS A 88 -3.85 36.94 -6.42
CA HIS A 88 -4.19 36.29 -5.14
C HIS A 88 -5.10 35.07 -5.37
N PHE A 89 -6.12 35.21 -6.20
CA PHE A 89 -7.02 34.11 -6.54
C PHE A 89 -6.32 33.00 -7.36
N ILE A 90 -5.48 33.38 -8.34
CA ILE A 90 -4.65 32.45 -9.12
C ILE A 90 -3.72 31.68 -8.20
N ARG A 91 -3.07 32.37 -7.25
CA ARG A 91 -2.19 31.76 -6.26
C ARG A 91 -2.94 30.75 -5.40
N PHE A 92 -4.13 31.07 -4.91
CA PHE A 92 -4.94 30.11 -4.16
C PHE A 92 -5.25 28.85 -5.00
N ILE A 93 -5.73 29.01 -6.23
CA ILE A 93 -6.03 27.88 -7.11
C ILE A 93 -4.76 27.06 -7.42
N ALA A 94 -3.60 27.72 -7.53
CA ALA A 94 -2.36 27.05 -7.87
C ALA A 94 -1.66 26.35 -6.70
N GLU A 95 -1.73 26.93 -5.50
CA GLU A 95 -0.98 26.50 -4.30
C GLU A 95 -1.83 25.70 -3.31
N GLU A 96 -3.15 25.93 -3.22
CA GLU A 96 -4.00 25.31 -2.18
C GLU A 96 -4.80 24.10 -2.67
N ILE A 97 -5.03 24.01 -3.99
CA ILE A 97 -5.76 22.90 -4.62
C ILE A 97 -4.77 21.80 -5.01
N TYR A 98 -4.99 20.62 -4.43
CA TYR A 98 -4.22 19.42 -4.74
C TYR A 98 -4.99 18.57 -5.75
N PHE A 99 -4.26 18.09 -6.75
CA PHE A 99 -4.72 17.14 -7.75
C PHE A 99 -4.06 15.80 -7.49
N TYR A 100 -4.86 14.76 -7.25
CA TYR A 100 -4.34 13.45 -6.89
C TYR A 100 -4.21 12.56 -8.12
N SER A 101 -3.04 11.94 -8.24
CA SER A 101 -2.70 11.01 -9.34
C SER A 101 -3.50 9.72 -9.22
N ASN A 102 -3.75 9.30 -7.98
CA ASN A 102 -4.63 8.20 -7.63
C ASN A 102 -6.01 8.74 -7.27
N ARG A 103 -7.07 8.13 -7.82
CA ARG A 103 -8.48 8.48 -7.53
C ARG A 103 -8.92 8.14 -6.11
N PHE A 104 -7.95 7.88 -5.24
CA PHE A 104 -8.07 7.01 -4.09
C PHE A 104 -7.49 7.64 -2.81
N TYR A 105 -7.34 8.96 -2.79
CA TYR A 105 -6.95 9.73 -1.61
C TYR A 105 -8.21 10.20 -0.88
N ASP A 106 -8.34 9.85 0.39
CA ASP A 106 -9.44 10.34 1.23
C ASP A 106 -9.07 11.70 1.82
N PHE A 107 -9.87 12.73 1.53
CA PHE A 107 -9.77 14.00 2.23
C PHE A 107 -10.35 13.86 3.63
N HIS A 108 -9.68 14.39 4.65
CA HIS A 108 -10.36 14.59 5.92
C HIS A 108 -11.51 15.60 5.70
N PRO A 109 -12.77 15.30 6.07
CA PRO A 109 -13.92 16.16 5.77
C PRO A 109 -13.74 17.60 6.27
N THR A 110 -13.06 17.78 7.41
CA THR A 110 -12.74 19.10 7.97
C THR A 110 -11.79 19.89 7.07
N ASP A 111 -10.77 19.26 6.49
CA ASP A 111 -9.79 19.95 5.65
C ASP A 111 -10.44 20.42 4.35
N LEU A 112 -11.27 19.57 3.74
CA LEU A 112 -12.02 19.93 2.55
C LEU A 112 -13.00 21.09 2.83
N LYS A 113 -13.66 21.08 3.99
CA LYS A 113 -14.54 22.18 4.42
C LYS A 113 -13.75 23.47 4.61
N THR A 114 -12.61 23.44 5.30
CA THR A 114 -11.74 24.60 5.51
C THR A 114 -11.25 25.15 4.17
N LYS A 115 -10.78 24.30 3.24
CA LYS A 115 -10.35 24.74 1.90
C LYS A 115 -11.48 25.34 1.09
N THR A 116 -12.69 24.79 1.20
CA THR A 116 -13.86 25.35 0.52
C THR A 116 -14.25 26.72 1.09
N GLN A 117 -14.13 26.91 2.42
CA GLN A 117 -14.35 28.20 3.07
C GLN A 117 -13.30 29.23 2.64
N LEU A 118 -12.03 28.84 2.60
CA LEU A 118 -10.94 29.71 2.12
C LEU A 118 -11.13 30.09 0.65
N LEU A 119 -11.44 29.11 -0.23
CA LEU A 119 -11.73 29.37 -1.64
C LEU A 119 -12.84 30.42 -1.80
N ARG A 120 -13.94 30.25 -1.06
CA ARG A 120 -15.07 31.18 -1.07
C ARG A 120 -14.62 32.58 -0.62
N GLN A 121 -13.88 32.67 0.48
CA GLN A 121 -13.42 33.94 1.03
C GLN A 121 -12.45 34.66 0.08
N THR A 122 -11.44 33.95 -0.42
CA THR A 122 -10.46 34.47 -1.38
C THR A 122 -11.12 34.99 -2.64
N PHE A 123 -12.13 34.28 -3.16
CA PHE A 123 -12.85 34.76 -4.35
C PHE A 123 -13.64 36.05 -4.06
N ILE A 124 -14.25 36.15 -2.88
CA ILE A 124 -14.98 37.37 -2.47
C ILE A 124 -14.05 38.56 -2.34
N GLU A 125 -12.92 38.38 -1.66
CA GLU A 125 -11.90 39.41 -1.50
C GLU A 125 -11.35 39.86 -2.85
N GLN A 126 -11.13 38.92 -3.77
CA GLN A 126 -10.67 39.24 -5.12
C GLN A 126 -11.69 40.08 -5.91
N VAL A 127 -12.98 39.80 -5.80
CA VAL A 127 -14.02 40.62 -6.44
C VAL A 127 -14.13 41.98 -5.78
N PHE A 128 -13.97 42.07 -4.46
CA PHE A 128 -13.95 43.34 -3.74
C PHE A 128 -12.79 44.24 -4.21
N GLU A 129 -11.62 43.64 -4.48
CA GLU A 129 -10.49 44.32 -5.12
C GLU A 129 -10.83 44.79 -6.55
N TRP A 130 -11.49 43.96 -7.37
CA TRP A 130 -11.86 44.32 -8.76
C TRP A 130 -12.84 45.49 -8.88
N VAL A 131 -13.67 45.71 -7.86
CA VAL A 131 -14.59 46.86 -7.80
C VAL A 131 -13.97 48.10 -7.15
N ASP A 132 -12.68 48.04 -6.83
CA ASP A 132 -11.95 49.06 -6.08
C ASP A 132 -12.60 49.35 -4.71
N GLY A 133 -13.05 48.28 -4.05
CA GLY A 133 -13.91 48.37 -2.87
C GLY A 133 -13.27 49.12 -1.71
N GLU A 134 -12.00 48.83 -1.41
CA GLU A 134 -11.29 49.50 -0.29
C GLU A 134 -11.19 51.01 -0.49
N ASN A 135 -10.66 51.45 -1.64
CA ASN A 135 -10.49 52.86 -1.95
C ASN A 135 -11.83 53.60 -2.04
N ARG A 136 -12.87 52.97 -2.60
CA ARG A 136 -14.20 53.59 -2.70
C ARG A 136 -14.86 53.75 -1.34
N VAL A 137 -14.65 52.81 -0.42
CA VAL A 137 -15.13 52.95 0.97
C VAL A 137 -14.38 54.05 1.69
N GLU A 138 -13.06 54.12 1.53
CA GLU A 138 -12.25 55.22 2.09
C GLU A 138 -12.71 56.57 1.55
N GLN A 139 -12.84 56.72 0.23
CA GLN A 139 -13.32 57.94 -0.41
C GLN A 139 -14.73 58.33 0.05
N TYR A 140 -15.62 57.35 0.26
CA TYR A 140 -16.94 57.58 0.82
C TYR A 140 -16.85 58.11 2.25
N LEU A 141 -16.04 57.48 3.12
CA LEU A 141 -15.86 57.91 4.51
C LEU A 141 -15.24 59.32 4.59
N TYR A 142 -14.26 59.65 3.74
CA TYR A 142 -13.66 60.98 3.67
C TYR A 142 -14.64 62.08 3.27
N ASN A 143 -15.65 61.75 2.46
CA ASN A 143 -16.63 62.72 1.95
C ASN A 143 -18.04 62.55 2.56
N ILE A 144 -18.14 61.84 3.69
CA ILE A 144 -19.42 61.46 4.27
C ILE A 144 -20.22 62.67 4.77
N GLN A 145 -21.53 62.68 4.52
CA GLN A 145 -22.42 63.70 5.06
C GLN A 145 -22.74 63.45 6.54
N GLN A 146 -22.85 64.52 7.33
CA GLN A 146 -23.12 64.43 8.78
C GLN A 146 -24.41 63.65 9.12
N THR A 147 -25.43 63.72 8.27
CA THR A 147 -26.70 63.01 8.44
C THR A 147 -26.55 61.50 8.22
N GLU A 148 -25.72 61.08 7.27
CA GLU A 148 -25.40 59.68 7.00
C GLU A 148 -24.46 59.13 8.08
N ALA A 149 -23.44 59.89 8.47
CA ALA A 149 -22.50 59.52 9.53
C ALA A 149 -23.23 59.20 10.86
N LEU A 150 -24.22 60.02 11.25
CA LEU A 150 -25.07 59.78 12.41
C LEU A 150 -25.87 58.47 12.31
N LYS A 151 -26.40 58.15 11.13
CA LYS A 151 -27.15 56.91 10.91
C LYS A 151 -26.24 55.69 10.94
N ILE A 152 -25.03 55.79 10.38
CA ILE A 152 -24.04 54.72 10.41
C ILE A 152 -23.58 54.44 11.85
N ASP A 153 -23.27 55.45 12.65
CA ASP A 153 -22.90 55.23 14.06
C ASP A 153 -24.06 54.64 14.86
N GLN A 154 -25.30 55.14 14.68
CA GLN A 154 -26.48 54.56 15.35
C GLN A 154 -26.68 53.09 15.00
N LEU A 155 -26.46 52.73 13.73
CA LEU A 155 -26.52 51.36 13.25
C LEU A 155 -25.44 50.49 13.91
N LEU A 156 -24.19 50.91 13.83
CA LEU A 156 -23.05 50.09 14.25
C LEU A 156 -22.96 49.96 15.78
N ILE A 157 -23.39 50.99 16.53
CA ILE A 157 -23.59 50.90 17.99
C ILE A 157 -24.74 49.95 18.33
N LYS A 158 -25.88 50.02 17.61
CA LYS A 158 -27.03 49.11 17.83
C LYS A 158 -26.63 47.64 17.69
N TYR A 159 -25.79 47.31 16.73
CA TYR A 159 -25.32 45.93 16.49
C TYR A 159 -24.01 45.58 17.24
N GLY A 160 -23.48 46.49 18.06
CA GLY A 160 -22.35 46.21 18.95
C GLY A 160 -20.98 46.15 18.28
N TYR A 161 -20.79 46.81 17.13
CA TYR A 161 -19.47 46.89 16.48
C TYR A 161 -18.52 47.85 17.22
N PHE A 162 -19.06 48.88 17.88
CA PHE A 162 -18.31 49.81 18.74
C PHE A 162 -19.27 50.65 19.60
N ASP A 163 -18.74 51.28 20.65
CA ASP A 163 -19.53 52.01 21.66
C ASP A 163 -19.48 53.54 21.52
N TYR A 164 -18.75 54.05 20.53
CA TYR A 164 -18.50 55.49 20.36
C TYR A 164 -18.78 55.94 18.91
N PRO A 165 -19.39 57.12 18.69
CA PRO A 165 -19.79 57.58 17.35
C PRO A 165 -18.60 58.15 16.56
N TYR A 166 -17.69 57.26 16.13
CA TYR A 166 -16.47 57.62 15.43
C TYR A 166 -16.72 58.31 14.08
N VAL A 167 -17.73 57.88 13.33
CA VAL A 167 -17.97 58.39 11.96
C VAL A 167 -18.57 59.81 12.00
N SER A 168 -19.48 60.07 12.94
CA SER A 168 -20.11 61.37 13.18
C SER A 168 -19.10 62.40 13.70
N GLU A 169 -18.19 61.97 14.56
CA GLU A 169 -17.12 62.83 15.10
C GLU A 169 -16.12 63.22 14.01
N PHE A 170 -15.80 62.31 13.07
CA PHE A 170 -15.05 62.66 11.88
C PHE A 170 -15.78 63.70 11.03
N ALA A 171 -17.06 63.46 10.70
CA ALA A 171 -17.85 64.36 9.86
C ALA A 171 -18.12 65.76 10.47
N LYS A 172 -18.10 65.88 11.81
CA LYS A 172 -18.34 67.15 12.53
C LYS A 172 -17.07 67.89 12.91
N HIS A 173 -16.02 67.17 13.31
CA HIS A 173 -14.85 67.72 13.97
C HIS A 173 -13.52 67.33 13.32
N GLY A 174 -13.55 66.51 12.25
CA GLY A 174 -12.35 66.05 11.55
C GLY A 174 -11.47 65.11 12.38
N LYS A 175 -12.03 64.46 13.42
CA LYS A 175 -11.30 63.47 14.23
C LYS A 175 -11.13 62.18 13.44
N GLU A 176 -9.90 61.68 13.34
CA GLU A 176 -9.56 60.46 12.60
C GLU A 176 -10.43 59.25 13.00
N ILE A 177 -10.91 58.52 11.99
CA ILE A 177 -11.65 57.26 12.19
C ILE A 177 -10.63 56.15 12.50
N PRO A 178 -10.77 55.40 13.60
CA PRO A 178 -9.88 54.29 13.89
C PRO A 178 -9.93 53.23 12.79
N LEU A 179 -8.77 52.68 12.43
CA LEU A 179 -8.65 51.64 11.39
C LEU A 179 -9.60 50.44 11.60
N ALA A 180 -9.83 50.03 12.85
CA ALA A 180 -10.74 48.92 13.16
C ALA A 180 -12.20 49.21 12.76
N VAL A 181 -12.64 50.47 12.86
CA VAL A 181 -14.00 50.89 12.45
C VAL A 181 -14.11 50.85 10.93
N GLU A 182 -13.09 51.34 10.24
CA GLU A 182 -13.02 51.33 8.79
C GLU A 182 -13.04 49.90 8.23
N ILE A 183 -12.22 49.01 8.81
CA ILE A 183 -12.18 47.58 8.46
C ILE A 183 -13.55 46.92 8.68
N ASN A 184 -14.25 47.23 9.78
CA ASN A 184 -15.59 46.68 10.03
C ASN A 184 -16.60 47.13 8.97
N ILE A 185 -16.56 48.41 8.56
CA ILE A 185 -17.43 48.93 7.49
C ILE A 185 -17.10 48.24 6.16
N LYS A 186 -15.80 48.10 5.81
CA LYS A 186 -15.34 47.36 4.63
C LYS A 186 -15.85 45.90 4.65
N HIS A 187 -15.73 45.20 5.77
CA HIS A 187 -16.22 43.82 5.91
C HIS A 187 -17.74 43.70 5.76
N LEU A 188 -18.51 44.66 6.28
CA LEU A 188 -19.97 44.67 6.16
C LEU A 188 -20.44 44.81 4.70
N LEU A 189 -19.61 45.38 3.82
CA LEU A 189 -19.92 45.57 2.40
C LEU A 189 -19.57 44.37 1.53
N LEU A 190 -18.86 43.37 2.07
CA LEU A 190 -18.58 42.13 1.35
C LEU A 190 -19.89 41.37 1.08
N ILE A 191 -19.99 40.75 -0.09
CA ILE A 191 -21.21 40.04 -0.49
C ILE A 191 -21.64 38.94 0.49
N ASN A 192 -20.69 38.22 1.12
CA ASN A 192 -21.00 37.20 2.12
C ASN A 192 -21.53 37.78 3.44
N SER A 193 -21.23 39.03 3.77
CA SER A 193 -21.82 39.71 4.91
C SER A 193 -23.30 40.02 4.64
N VAL A 194 -23.68 40.38 3.41
CA VAL A 194 -25.05 40.77 3.04
C VAL A 194 -25.94 39.56 2.76
N LEU A 195 -25.44 38.57 2.00
CA LEU A 195 -26.17 37.36 1.61
C LEU A 195 -25.96 36.19 2.59
N GLY A 196 -25.09 36.34 3.59
CA GLY A 196 -24.87 35.34 4.63
C GLY A 196 -24.36 34.01 4.07
N SER A 197 -24.89 32.90 4.60
CA SER A 197 -24.51 31.54 4.18
C SER A 197 -25.06 31.10 2.83
N GLU A 198 -25.96 31.87 2.22
CA GLU A 198 -26.66 31.51 0.97
C GLU A 198 -25.74 31.65 -0.26
N PHE A 199 -24.88 32.67 -0.28
CA PHE A 199 -23.94 32.87 -1.38
C PHE A 199 -22.83 31.81 -1.39
N LEU A 200 -22.72 31.05 -2.50
CA LEU A 200 -21.78 29.94 -2.67
C LEU A 200 -21.72 29.04 -1.43
N ALA A 201 -22.86 28.46 -1.06
CA ALA A 201 -23.00 27.60 0.11
C ALA A 201 -21.89 26.53 0.16
N VAL A 202 -21.12 26.53 1.25
CA VAL A 202 -19.94 25.66 1.44
C VAL A 202 -20.30 24.18 1.27
N ASN A 203 -21.47 23.77 1.77
CA ASN A 203 -21.94 22.39 1.69
C ASN A 203 -22.20 21.93 0.24
N GLU A 204 -22.54 22.85 -0.66
CA GLU A 204 -22.79 22.55 -2.08
C GLU A 204 -21.52 22.62 -2.92
N LEU A 205 -20.60 23.53 -2.58
CA LEU A 205 -19.32 23.69 -3.28
C LEU A 205 -18.30 22.60 -2.91
N MET A 206 -18.35 22.10 -1.66
CA MET A 206 -17.42 21.10 -1.14
C MET A 206 -17.36 19.81 -1.99
N PRO A 207 -18.50 19.18 -2.39
CA PRO A 207 -18.47 18.05 -3.32
C PRO A 207 -17.85 18.36 -4.69
N LYS A 208 -17.95 19.61 -5.17
CA LYS A 208 -17.41 20.04 -6.47
C LYS A 208 -15.90 20.20 -6.42
N LEU A 209 -15.38 20.79 -5.35
CA LEU A 209 -13.94 20.86 -5.10
C LEU A 209 -13.33 19.45 -5.00
N HIS A 210 -13.99 18.55 -4.26
CA HIS A 210 -13.58 17.15 -4.17
C HIS A 210 -13.53 16.47 -5.55
N GLN A 211 -14.55 16.65 -6.38
CA GLN A 211 -14.57 16.10 -7.74
C GLN A 211 -13.41 16.66 -8.59
N LEU A 212 -13.17 17.97 -8.52
CA LEU A 212 -12.10 18.63 -9.28
C LEU A 212 -10.71 18.05 -8.97
N SER A 213 -10.43 17.75 -7.70
CA SER A 213 -9.14 17.18 -7.26
C SER A 213 -8.75 15.86 -7.95
N PHE A 214 -9.69 15.19 -8.63
CA PHE A 214 -9.42 13.97 -9.41
C PHE A 214 -9.57 14.14 -10.92
N GLN A 215 -9.81 15.37 -11.39
CA GLN A 215 -10.11 15.68 -12.79
C GLN A 215 -8.95 16.31 -13.58
N LEU A 216 -7.73 16.31 -13.02
CA LEU A 216 -6.52 16.80 -13.71
C LEU A 216 -6.37 16.22 -15.13
N HIS A 217 -6.66 14.92 -15.28
CA HIS A 217 -6.61 14.20 -16.55
C HIS A 217 -7.59 14.69 -17.62
N GLN A 218 -8.57 15.53 -17.27
CA GLN A 218 -9.57 16.03 -18.21
C GLN A 218 -9.19 17.36 -18.85
N PHE A 219 -8.21 18.09 -18.28
CA PHE A 219 -7.75 19.39 -18.81
C PHE A 219 -6.23 19.50 -18.98
N ILE A 220 -5.47 18.44 -18.69
CA ILE A 220 -4.04 18.37 -18.99
C ILE A 220 -3.79 17.38 -20.14
N PRO A 221 -2.92 17.70 -21.13
CA PRO A 221 -2.55 16.77 -22.18
C PRO A 221 -1.97 15.45 -21.63
N ALA A 222 -2.30 14.33 -22.27
CA ALA A 222 -2.00 12.99 -21.75
C ALA A 222 -0.49 12.74 -21.52
N HIS A 223 0.38 13.28 -22.37
CA HIS A 223 1.83 13.11 -22.25
C HIS A 223 2.41 13.91 -21.06
N TYR A 224 1.92 15.11 -20.78
CA TYR A 224 2.27 15.86 -19.57
C TYR A 224 1.69 15.22 -18.32
N LEU A 225 0.45 14.72 -18.38
CA LEU A 225 -0.14 13.95 -17.28
C LEU A 225 0.74 12.73 -16.92
N ARG A 226 1.29 12.05 -17.94
CA ARG A 226 2.22 10.93 -17.73
C ARG A 226 3.51 11.38 -17.04
N ILE A 227 4.10 12.51 -17.44
CA ILE A 227 5.26 13.11 -16.74
C ILE A 227 4.89 13.39 -15.28
N PHE A 228 3.80 14.13 -15.05
CA PHE A 228 3.42 14.55 -13.70
C PHE A 228 3.18 13.37 -12.77
N LYS A 229 2.54 12.28 -13.24
CA LYS A 229 2.34 11.07 -12.43
C LYS A 229 3.64 10.39 -11.98
N ILE A 230 4.74 10.53 -12.73
CA ILE A 230 6.04 9.92 -12.40
C ILE A 230 6.81 10.75 -11.37
N PHE A 231 6.78 12.08 -11.55
CA PHE A 231 7.47 13.01 -10.65
C PHE A 231 6.66 13.28 -9.38
N HIS A 232 5.33 13.19 -9.45
CA HIS A 232 4.36 13.45 -8.38
C HIS A 232 3.37 12.28 -8.27
N SER A 233 3.84 11.18 -7.67
CA SER A 233 3.09 9.92 -7.58
C SER A 233 1.84 10.00 -6.69
N GLU A 234 1.86 10.86 -5.67
CA GLU A 234 0.77 11.01 -4.71
C GLU A 234 -0.19 12.14 -5.12
N SER A 235 0.32 13.37 -5.10
CA SER A 235 -0.44 14.59 -5.37
C SER A 235 0.41 15.62 -6.10
N LEU A 236 -0.25 16.46 -6.89
CA LEU A 236 0.34 17.54 -7.68
C LEU A 236 -0.41 18.84 -7.41
N GLN A 237 0.31 19.94 -7.24
CA GLN A 237 -0.24 21.28 -7.29
C GLN A 237 0.06 21.92 -8.65
N LEU A 238 -0.78 22.87 -9.08
CA LEU A 238 -0.49 23.59 -10.33
C LEU A 238 0.76 24.48 -10.19
N LYS A 239 1.09 24.91 -8.96
CA LYS A 239 2.35 25.57 -8.63
C LYS A 239 3.57 24.73 -9.03
N ASP A 240 3.55 23.42 -8.78
CA ASP A 240 4.66 22.53 -9.11
C ASP A 240 4.87 22.47 -10.63
N ILE A 241 3.77 22.50 -11.40
CA ILE A 241 3.82 22.58 -12.85
C ILE A 241 4.49 23.88 -13.27
N LEU A 242 4.06 25.02 -12.72
CA LEU A 242 4.63 26.34 -13.03
C LEU A 242 6.14 26.40 -12.74
N GLN A 243 6.56 25.92 -11.57
CA GLN A 243 7.96 25.99 -11.14
C GLN A 243 8.89 25.10 -11.96
N HIS A 244 8.40 23.95 -12.43
CA HIS A 244 9.22 22.94 -13.08
C HIS A 244 8.90 22.72 -14.57
N PHE A 245 8.02 23.53 -15.16
CA PHE A 245 7.53 23.36 -16.54
C PHE A 245 8.67 23.20 -17.55
N ASN A 246 9.67 24.07 -17.51
CA ASN A 246 10.81 24.02 -18.43
C ASN A 246 11.54 22.67 -18.38
N SER A 247 11.60 22.03 -17.21
CA SER A 247 12.19 20.69 -17.06
C SER A 247 11.29 19.62 -17.67
N TYR A 248 9.99 19.69 -17.41
CA TYR A 248 9.00 18.74 -17.93
C TYR A 248 8.86 18.83 -19.45
N GLN A 249 9.01 20.02 -20.01
CA GLN A 249 8.99 20.25 -21.45
C GLN A 249 10.09 19.47 -22.18
N LEU A 250 11.29 19.32 -21.57
CA LEU A 250 12.37 18.50 -22.13
C LEU A 250 11.95 17.03 -22.32
N LEU A 251 11.08 16.53 -21.43
CA LEU A 251 10.60 15.16 -21.45
C LEU A 251 9.35 14.94 -22.31
N ALA A 252 8.71 16.00 -22.81
CA ALA A 252 7.43 15.92 -23.52
C ALA A 252 7.52 14.99 -24.74
N LYS A 253 8.58 15.11 -25.54
CA LYS A 253 8.82 14.25 -26.70
C LYS A 253 8.96 12.78 -26.31
N HIS A 254 9.74 12.50 -25.26
CA HIS A 254 9.92 11.13 -24.75
C HIS A 254 8.63 10.54 -24.17
N ALA A 255 7.78 11.36 -23.54
CA ALA A 255 6.48 10.94 -23.06
C ALA A 255 5.51 10.58 -24.20
N ILE A 256 5.68 11.16 -25.38
CA ILE A 256 4.90 10.81 -26.59
C ILE A 256 5.46 9.54 -27.25
N GLU A 257 6.77 9.47 -27.45
CA GLU A 257 7.41 8.37 -28.18
C GLU A 257 7.51 7.08 -27.36
N GLN A 258 7.85 7.18 -26.08
CA GLN A 258 8.11 6.04 -25.19
C GLN A 258 7.50 6.24 -23.78
N PRO A 259 6.17 6.43 -23.66
CA PRO A 259 5.50 6.71 -22.37
C PRO A 259 5.75 5.65 -21.30
N HIS A 260 5.91 4.39 -21.71
CA HIS A 260 6.10 3.25 -20.82
C HIS A 260 7.49 3.18 -20.17
N LEU A 261 8.50 3.85 -20.72
CA LEU A 261 9.87 3.88 -20.17
C LEU A 261 10.19 5.16 -19.41
N LEU A 262 9.25 6.11 -19.38
CA LEU A 262 9.51 7.47 -18.90
C LEU A 262 9.95 7.52 -17.43
N ALA A 263 9.59 6.53 -16.61
CA ALA A 263 10.01 6.48 -15.21
C ALA A 263 11.54 6.42 -15.03
N TYR A 264 12.27 5.87 -16.00
CA TYR A 264 13.73 5.84 -15.96
C TYR A 264 14.35 7.24 -16.13
N ALA A 265 13.65 8.20 -16.75
CA ALA A 265 14.15 9.56 -16.87
C ALA A 265 14.33 10.24 -15.49
N LYS A 266 13.51 9.85 -14.49
CA LYS A 266 13.65 10.31 -13.09
C LYS A 266 14.99 9.89 -12.46
N LEU A 267 15.61 8.85 -12.99
CA LEU A 267 16.88 8.27 -12.51
C LEU A 267 18.07 8.72 -13.36
N MET A 268 17.84 9.51 -14.40
CA MET A 268 18.85 10.06 -15.30
C MET A 268 19.10 11.52 -15.00
N GLN A 269 20.31 11.99 -15.27
CA GLN A 269 20.66 13.38 -15.03
C GLN A 269 19.85 14.31 -15.93
N ARG A 270 19.28 15.37 -15.33
CA ARG A 270 18.43 16.34 -16.02
C ARG A 270 19.08 16.94 -17.27
N GLY A 271 20.40 17.14 -17.26
CA GLY A 271 21.14 17.70 -18.41
C GLY A 271 21.04 16.86 -19.69
N TYR A 272 20.71 15.58 -19.59
CA TYR A 272 20.56 14.70 -20.75
C TYR A 272 19.11 14.57 -21.25
N TRP A 273 18.11 15.11 -20.55
CA TRP A 273 16.68 14.87 -20.85
C TRP A 273 16.24 15.37 -22.23
N GLN A 274 16.99 16.28 -22.84
CA GLN A 274 16.73 16.83 -24.17
C GLN A 274 17.20 15.94 -25.33
N TYR A 275 18.05 14.95 -25.08
CA TYR A 275 18.64 14.13 -26.13
C TYR A 275 17.69 13.00 -26.55
N GLN A 276 17.52 12.82 -27.86
CA GLN A 276 16.62 11.81 -28.42
C GLN A 276 16.98 10.37 -28.01
N ASP A 277 18.25 10.11 -27.69
CA ASP A 277 18.74 8.81 -27.26
C ASP A 277 18.63 8.55 -25.75
N LEU A 278 18.04 9.47 -24.96
CA LEU A 278 17.88 9.36 -23.49
C LEU A 278 17.49 7.95 -23.04
N LEU A 279 16.47 7.37 -23.66
CA LEU A 279 15.90 6.06 -23.31
C LEU A 279 16.40 4.92 -24.23
N ASN A 280 17.59 5.04 -24.81
CA ASN A 280 18.17 4.00 -25.65
C ASN A 280 18.64 2.77 -24.85
N LYS A 281 18.48 1.59 -25.44
CA LYS A 281 18.81 0.28 -24.83
C LYS A 281 20.27 0.19 -24.36
N GLN A 282 21.18 0.88 -25.03
CA GLN A 282 22.61 0.85 -24.70
C GLN A 282 22.90 1.39 -23.29
N HIS A 283 22.15 2.39 -22.82
CA HIS A 283 22.32 2.96 -21.48
C HIS A 283 21.97 1.95 -20.37
N PHE A 284 21.07 1.00 -20.64
CA PHE A 284 20.67 -0.03 -19.67
C PHE A 284 21.68 -1.18 -19.57
N LEU A 285 22.54 -1.36 -20.57
CA LEU A 285 23.55 -2.43 -20.65
C LEU A 285 24.95 -1.96 -20.24
N ASN A 286 25.26 -0.68 -20.44
CA ASN A 286 26.60 -0.15 -20.22
C ASN A 286 26.78 0.33 -18.78
N ALA A 287 27.74 -0.25 -18.07
CA ALA A 287 28.08 0.15 -16.70
C ALA A 287 28.67 1.57 -16.60
N GLN A 288 29.30 2.06 -17.68
CA GLN A 288 30.05 3.32 -17.73
C GLN A 288 29.26 4.49 -18.30
N THR A 289 27.97 4.32 -18.59
CA THR A 289 27.19 5.41 -19.19
C THR A 289 27.03 6.59 -18.22
N ALA A 290 27.19 7.81 -18.75
CA ALA A 290 27.10 9.07 -18.00
C ALA A 290 25.65 9.56 -17.80
N TYR A 291 24.66 8.94 -18.46
CA TYR A 291 23.27 9.38 -18.45
C TYR A 291 22.59 9.16 -17.09
N TRP A 292 23.00 8.11 -16.36
CA TRP A 292 22.45 7.81 -15.03
C TRP A 292 22.96 8.79 -13.98
N ASP A 293 22.07 9.19 -13.09
CA ASP A 293 22.43 9.91 -11.88
C ASP A 293 23.08 8.93 -10.89
N GLN A 294 24.28 9.27 -10.40
CA GLN A 294 25.05 8.40 -9.52
C GLN A 294 24.48 8.34 -8.10
N ASP A 295 23.75 9.39 -7.69
CA ASP A 295 23.13 9.45 -6.37
C ASP A 295 21.84 8.61 -6.33
N LEU A 296 21.19 8.43 -7.48
CA LEU A 296 19.93 7.68 -7.60
C LEU A 296 20.14 6.23 -8.03
N ILE A 297 21.16 5.92 -8.82
CA ILE A 297 21.49 4.56 -9.27
C ILE A 297 22.81 4.11 -8.63
N LEU A 298 22.69 3.29 -7.59
CA LEU A 298 23.85 2.80 -6.85
C LEU A 298 24.60 1.68 -7.58
N LYS A 299 23.91 0.93 -8.45
CA LYS A 299 24.42 -0.32 -9.04
C LYS A 299 24.19 -0.39 -10.53
N ARG A 300 25.27 -0.62 -11.29
CA ARG A 300 25.29 -0.63 -12.76
C ARG A 300 26.03 -1.86 -13.30
N PRO A 301 25.69 -2.37 -14.51
CA PRO A 301 24.60 -1.92 -15.38
C PRO A 301 23.22 -2.34 -14.84
N ILE A 302 22.14 -1.67 -15.26
CA ILE A 302 20.78 -2.00 -14.81
C ILE A 302 20.42 -3.43 -15.25
N CYS A 303 20.66 -3.76 -16.51
CA CYS A 303 20.43 -5.08 -17.08
C CYS A 303 21.73 -5.75 -17.48
N GLN A 304 21.87 -7.03 -17.14
CA GLN A 304 23.07 -7.81 -17.45
C GLN A 304 23.11 -8.36 -18.88
N THR A 305 21.94 -8.48 -19.53
CA THR A 305 21.85 -9.08 -20.87
C THR A 305 20.98 -8.25 -21.80
N LYS A 306 21.31 -8.29 -23.11
CA LYS A 306 20.47 -7.72 -24.19
C LYS A 306 19.04 -8.25 -24.15
N ARG A 307 18.86 -9.51 -23.72
CA ARG A 307 17.54 -10.13 -23.59
C ARG A 307 16.71 -9.48 -22.49
N SER A 308 17.30 -9.23 -21.32
CA SER A 308 16.67 -8.54 -20.20
C SER A 308 16.18 -7.14 -20.61
N VAL A 309 17.00 -6.38 -21.33
CA VAL A 309 16.61 -5.05 -21.84
C VAL A 309 15.50 -5.13 -22.87
N ASN A 310 15.60 -6.08 -23.81
CA ASN A 310 14.53 -6.27 -24.80
C ASN A 310 13.20 -6.70 -24.18
N TRP A 311 13.23 -7.44 -23.07
CA TRP A 311 12.03 -7.78 -22.31
C TRP A 311 11.46 -6.53 -21.63
N LEU A 312 12.29 -5.73 -20.96
CA LEU A 312 11.92 -4.49 -20.28
C LEU A 312 11.21 -3.50 -21.22
N PHE A 313 11.78 -3.29 -22.41
CA PHE A 313 11.26 -2.40 -23.45
C PHE A 313 9.95 -2.88 -24.09
N LYS A 314 9.48 -4.09 -23.77
CA LYS A 314 8.19 -4.61 -24.23
C LYS A 314 7.12 -4.57 -23.13
N GLN A 315 7.48 -4.17 -21.91
CA GLN A 315 6.54 -4.16 -20.78
C GLN A 315 5.71 -2.88 -20.75
N ASP A 316 4.54 -2.99 -20.13
CA ASP A 316 3.65 -1.86 -19.85
C ASP A 316 4.29 -0.84 -18.91
N ALA A 317 3.75 0.38 -18.93
CA ALA A 317 4.18 1.47 -18.05
C ALA A 317 4.15 1.06 -16.58
N LEU A 318 3.11 0.36 -16.13
CA LEU A 318 2.95 -0.10 -14.75
C LEU A 318 4.12 -0.98 -14.28
N VAL A 319 4.60 -1.90 -15.13
CA VAL A 319 5.73 -2.78 -14.81
C VAL A 319 7.03 -1.99 -14.76
N ASN A 320 7.27 -1.11 -15.74
CA ASN A 320 8.49 -0.31 -15.81
C ASN A 320 8.57 0.74 -14.70
N ASP A 321 7.45 1.33 -14.30
CA ASP A 321 7.36 2.27 -13.17
C ASP A 321 7.78 1.57 -11.88
N TRP A 322 7.19 0.40 -11.61
CA TRP A 322 7.55 -0.40 -10.45
C TRP A 322 9.04 -0.80 -10.47
N ILE A 323 9.57 -1.19 -11.64
CA ILE A 323 10.99 -1.56 -11.77
C ILE A 323 11.89 -0.35 -11.52
N ALA A 324 11.54 0.83 -12.05
CA ALA A 324 12.34 2.05 -11.86
C ALA A 324 12.42 2.42 -10.37
N GLU A 325 11.31 2.36 -9.64
CA GLU A 325 11.29 2.58 -8.19
C GLU A 325 12.14 1.57 -7.41
N HIS A 326 12.27 0.35 -7.93
CA HIS A 326 12.94 -0.77 -7.26
C HIS A 326 14.27 -1.18 -7.88
N VAL A 327 14.84 -0.35 -8.75
CA VAL A 327 16.00 -0.69 -9.59
C VAL A 327 17.26 -0.97 -8.76
N ASN A 328 17.40 -0.31 -7.61
CA ASN A 328 18.54 -0.46 -6.71
C ASN A 328 18.52 -1.79 -5.94
N HIS A 329 17.37 -2.48 -5.88
CA HIS A 329 17.31 -3.83 -5.34
C HIS A 329 17.88 -4.83 -6.36
N VAL A 330 18.97 -5.50 -6.02
CA VAL A 330 19.66 -6.44 -6.92
C VAL A 330 18.75 -7.59 -7.36
N SER A 331 17.90 -8.06 -6.45
CA SER A 331 16.86 -9.04 -6.75
C SER A 331 15.95 -8.62 -7.90
N THR A 332 15.64 -7.33 -8.05
CA THR A 332 14.86 -6.81 -9.19
C THR A 332 15.56 -7.10 -10.51
N ARG A 333 16.87 -6.81 -10.59
CA ARG A 333 17.70 -7.07 -11.80
C ARG A 333 17.75 -8.56 -12.15
N ILE A 334 17.79 -9.41 -11.13
CA ILE A 334 17.82 -10.87 -11.26
C ILE A 334 16.46 -11.40 -11.71
N SER A 335 15.38 -10.92 -11.10
CA SER A 335 14.00 -11.25 -11.48
C SER A 335 13.68 -10.82 -12.90
N ILE A 336 14.11 -9.63 -13.34
CA ILE A 336 13.98 -9.17 -14.74
C ILE A 336 14.69 -10.12 -15.68
N THR A 337 15.93 -10.50 -15.34
CA THR A 337 16.71 -11.43 -16.17
C THR A 337 16.04 -12.79 -16.25
N ALA A 338 15.52 -13.31 -15.13
CA ALA A 338 14.74 -14.54 -15.10
C ALA A 338 13.50 -14.46 -16.01
N LEU A 339 12.68 -13.42 -15.83
CA LEU A 339 11.47 -13.17 -16.61
C LEU A 339 11.73 -13.01 -18.11
N SER A 340 12.87 -12.46 -18.50
CA SER A 340 13.24 -12.29 -19.91
C SER A 340 13.35 -13.61 -20.70
N PHE A 341 13.55 -14.74 -20.01
CA PHE A 341 13.60 -16.07 -20.63
C PHE A 341 12.24 -16.75 -20.74
N MET A 342 11.18 -16.11 -20.26
CA MET A 342 9.82 -16.61 -20.24
C MET A 342 8.94 -15.80 -21.20
N ASP A 343 7.83 -16.41 -21.66
CA ASP A 343 6.82 -15.67 -22.41
C ASP A 343 5.87 -14.98 -21.43
N THR A 344 5.85 -13.66 -21.49
CA THR A 344 5.03 -12.77 -20.62
C THR A 344 3.99 -12.00 -21.43
N SER A 345 3.90 -12.23 -22.75
CA SER A 345 3.05 -11.45 -23.66
C SER A 345 1.56 -11.52 -23.37
N LYS A 346 1.10 -12.59 -22.72
CA LYS A 346 -0.31 -12.83 -22.35
C LYS A 346 -0.59 -12.62 -20.86
N ILE A 347 0.41 -12.18 -20.10
CA ILE A 347 0.29 -12.01 -18.64
C ILE A 347 -0.11 -10.56 -18.37
N ASP A 348 -1.06 -10.36 -17.45
CA ASP A 348 -1.49 -9.02 -17.06
C ASP A 348 -0.37 -8.27 -16.32
N ALA A 349 -0.23 -6.97 -16.57
CA ALA A 349 0.81 -6.14 -15.96
C ALA A 349 0.77 -6.18 -14.41
N GLN A 350 -0.42 -6.25 -13.81
CA GLN A 350 -0.57 -6.38 -12.36
C GLN A 350 0.01 -7.70 -11.85
N VAL A 351 -0.20 -8.80 -12.58
CA VAL A 351 0.36 -10.11 -12.24
C VAL A 351 1.88 -10.07 -12.32
N ILE A 352 2.46 -9.44 -13.35
CA ILE A 352 3.92 -9.29 -13.47
C ILE A 352 4.49 -8.50 -12.29
N VAL A 353 3.86 -7.38 -11.91
CA VAL A 353 4.27 -6.57 -10.76
C VAL A 353 4.17 -7.38 -9.46
N SER A 354 3.08 -8.12 -9.24
CA SER A 354 2.94 -8.96 -8.05
C SER A 354 4.01 -10.06 -7.98
N VAL A 355 4.38 -10.66 -9.11
CA VAL A 355 5.48 -11.64 -9.19
C VAL A 355 6.82 -10.98 -8.86
N LEU A 356 7.11 -9.82 -9.45
CA LEU A 356 8.33 -9.06 -9.16
C LEU A 356 8.43 -8.68 -7.68
N ALA A 357 7.33 -8.20 -7.09
CA ALA A 357 7.24 -7.83 -5.68
C ALA A 357 7.45 -9.03 -4.76
N PHE A 358 6.80 -10.16 -5.06
CA PHE A 358 6.92 -11.38 -4.28
C PHE A 358 8.36 -11.94 -4.27
N PHE A 359 9.06 -11.89 -5.41
CA PHE A 359 10.45 -12.37 -5.51
C PHE A 359 11.52 -11.33 -5.14
N LYS A 360 11.14 -10.08 -4.81
CA LYS A 360 12.03 -8.95 -4.53
C LYS A 360 13.06 -9.23 -3.42
N ASN A 361 12.76 -10.10 -2.46
CA ASN A 361 13.65 -10.35 -1.32
C ASN A 361 14.41 -11.68 -1.41
N ILE A 362 14.15 -12.52 -2.40
CA ILE A 362 14.70 -13.88 -2.47
C ILE A 362 15.47 -14.20 -3.75
N SER A 363 15.09 -13.62 -4.90
CA SER A 363 15.67 -14.04 -6.19
C SER A 363 17.20 -13.92 -6.24
N ALA A 364 17.77 -12.90 -5.60
CA ALA A 364 19.20 -12.74 -5.49
C ALA A 364 19.90 -13.84 -4.68
N ARG A 365 19.29 -14.31 -3.60
CA ARG A 365 19.84 -15.42 -2.80
C ARG A 365 19.81 -16.72 -3.60
N LEU A 366 18.69 -17.02 -4.27
CA LEU A 366 18.57 -18.18 -5.15
C LEU A 366 19.59 -18.14 -6.28
N PHE A 367 19.83 -16.96 -6.85
CA PHE A 367 20.86 -16.78 -7.88
C PHE A 367 22.26 -17.07 -7.37
N VAL A 368 22.65 -16.57 -6.19
CA VAL A 368 23.99 -16.86 -5.64
C VAL A 368 24.19 -18.37 -5.46
N ILE A 369 23.19 -19.06 -4.92
CA ILE A 369 23.24 -20.51 -4.69
C ILE A 369 23.42 -21.28 -6.02
N GLU A 370 22.61 -20.95 -7.04
CA GLU A 370 22.72 -21.61 -8.34
C GLU A 370 24.02 -21.27 -9.07
N SER A 371 24.42 -19.99 -9.05
CA SER A 371 25.65 -19.53 -9.70
C SER A 371 26.88 -20.16 -9.06
N TYR A 372 26.92 -20.27 -7.72
CA TYR A 372 27.98 -20.96 -7.01
C TYR A 372 28.05 -22.44 -7.40
N ALA A 373 26.93 -23.16 -7.32
CA ALA A 373 26.90 -24.58 -7.67
C ALA A 373 27.29 -24.82 -9.15
N PHE A 374 26.79 -23.97 -10.05
CA PHE A 374 27.12 -24.05 -11.48
C PHE A 374 28.60 -23.77 -11.74
N ALA A 375 29.18 -22.78 -11.06
CA ALA A 375 30.60 -22.44 -11.18
C ALA A 375 31.51 -23.59 -10.72
N ILE A 376 31.16 -24.27 -9.61
CA ILE A 376 31.90 -25.45 -9.14
C ILE A 376 31.78 -26.61 -10.13
N GLN A 377 30.56 -26.93 -10.59
CA GLN A 377 30.32 -28.03 -11.52
C GLN A 377 31.05 -27.86 -12.86
N ASN A 378 31.22 -26.62 -13.32
CA ASN A 378 31.89 -26.31 -14.59
C ASN A 378 33.34 -25.83 -14.41
N GLN A 379 33.93 -25.97 -13.22
CA GLN A 379 35.31 -25.58 -12.91
C GLN A 379 35.66 -24.13 -13.34
N TRP A 380 34.73 -23.20 -13.13
CA TRP A 380 34.89 -21.81 -13.58
C TRP A 380 36.02 -21.06 -12.88
N LEU A 381 36.35 -21.45 -11.65
CA LEU A 381 37.40 -20.81 -10.86
C LEU A 381 38.79 -21.01 -11.47
N ASP A 382 39.03 -22.18 -12.07
CA ASP A 382 40.30 -22.56 -12.70
C ASP A 382 40.32 -22.25 -14.22
N HIS A 383 39.22 -21.74 -14.75
CA HIS A 383 39.09 -21.47 -16.17
C HIS A 383 40.01 -20.31 -16.59
N PRO A 384 40.68 -20.37 -17.75
CA PRO A 384 41.65 -19.35 -18.19
C PRO A 384 41.05 -17.95 -18.37
N LYS A 385 39.74 -17.86 -18.63
CA LYS A 385 39.01 -16.57 -18.68
C LYS A 385 38.87 -15.89 -17.31
N ASN A 386 38.99 -16.63 -16.20
CA ASN A 386 38.87 -16.07 -14.86
C ASN A 386 40.21 -15.44 -14.44
N ASP A 387 40.37 -14.16 -14.73
CA ASP A 387 41.50 -13.34 -14.31
C ASP A 387 41.22 -12.55 -13.02
N ARG A 388 39.95 -12.45 -12.59
CA ARG A 388 39.49 -11.51 -11.55
C ARG A 388 39.17 -12.12 -10.20
N TYR A 389 38.69 -13.35 -10.13
CA TYR A 389 38.04 -13.87 -8.93
C TYR A 389 38.71 -15.14 -8.37
N VAL A 390 38.76 -15.26 -7.04
CA VAL A 390 39.20 -16.45 -6.32
C VAL A 390 38.17 -16.78 -5.24
N LEU A 391 37.85 -18.06 -5.08
CA LEU A 391 36.93 -18.50 -4.04
C LEU A 391 37.62 -18.43 -2.66
N TYR A 392 36.94 -17.82 -1.69
CA TYR A 392 37.37 -17.83 -0.29
C TYR A 392 37.43 -19.26 0.22
N GLN A 393 38.62 -19.73 0.57
CA GLN A 393 38.84 -20.94 1.35
C GLN A 393 39.63 -20.51 2.60
N LYS A 394 39.44 -21.22 3.73
CA LYS A 394 40.04 -20.84 5.03
C LYS A 394 41.58 -20.74 5.02
N GLU A 395 42.23 -21.23 3.96
CA GLU A 395 43.70 -21.28 3.81
C GLU A 395 44.24 -20.47 2.61
N THR A 396 43.41 -19.75 1.86
CA THR A 396 43.89 -19.00 0.68
C THR A 396 44.50 -17.66 1.08
N GLN A 397 45.82 -17.49 0.89
CA GLN A 397 46.43 -16.16 0.92
C GLN A 397 45.87 -15.33 -0.25
N PRO A 398 45.49 -14.05 -0.03
CA PRO A 398 44.98 -13.19 -1.09
C PRO A 398 46.08 -13.01 -2.16
N GLN A 399 45.88 -13.59 -3.35
CA GLN A 399 46.71 -13.29 -4.50
C GLN A 399 46.55 -11.81 -4.85
N LYS A 400 47.66 -11.07 -4.96
CA LYS A 400 47.69 -9.58 -5.07
C LYS A 400 46.80 -8.96 -6.13
N ASN A 401 46.33 -9.71 -7.13
CA ASN A 401 45.58 -9.20 -8.29
C ASN A 401 44.14 -9.72 -8.42
N ARG A 402 43.66 -10.61 -7.55
CA ARG A 402 42.31 -11.21 -7.65
C ARG A 402 41.44 -10.88 -6.45
N LYS A 403 40.17 -10.57 -6.69
CA LYS A 403 39.14 -10.34 -5.66
C LYS A 403 38.64 -11.67 -5.10
N VAL A 404 38.48 -11.71 -3.79
CA VAL A 404 37.95 -12.87 -3.07
C VAL A 404 36.42 -12.86 -3.08
N ILE A 405 35.81 -13.99 -3.47
CA ILE A 405 34.35 -14.18 -3.48
C ILE A 405 33.95 -15.37 -2.61
N ALA A 406 32.77 -15.31 -1.98
CA ALA A 406 32.22 -16.41 -1.19
C ALA A 406 30.77 -16.72 -1.61
N ASN A 407 30.27 -17.90 -1.22
CA ASN A 407 28.86 -18.27 -1.39
C ASN A 407 27.98 -17.51 -0.37
N SER A 408 27.84 -16.20 -0.57
CA SER A 408 27.09 -15.31 0.31
C SER A 408 26.45 -14.18 -0.50
N TYR A 409 25.27 -13.75 -0.06
CA TYR A 409 24.55 -12.61 -0.63
C TYR A 409 25.38 -11.31 -0.62
N LEU A 410 26.35 -11.18 0.29
CA LEU A 410 27.24 -10.02 0.35
C LEU A 410 28.04 -9.82 -0.94
N TYR A 411 28.33 -10.90 -1.67
CA TYR A 411 29.11 -10.88 -2.92
C TYR A 411 28.23 -10.91 -4.17
N ILE A 412 26.96 -10.49 -4.07
CA ILE A 412 26.00 -10.62 -5.17
C ILE A 412 26.43 -9.90 -6.44
N GLU A 413 27.04 -8.72 -6.33
CA GLU A 413 27.50 -7.97 -7.50
C GLU A 413 28.70 -8.63 -8.16
N GLU A 414 29.62 -9.17 -7.35
CA GLU A 414 30.75 -9.95 -7.82
C GLU A 414 30.28 -11.24 -8.50
N TRP A 415 29.25 -11.91 -7.98
CA TRP A 415 28.65 -13.08 -8.64
C TRP A 415 27.98 -12.74 -9.96
N LEU A 416 27.34 -11.56 -10.07
CA LEU A 416 26.76 -11.08 -11.33
C LEU A 416 27.85 -10.78 -12.36
N ASP A 417 28.90 -10.05 -11.98
CA ASP A 417 30.05 -9.75 -12.85
C ASP A 417 30.80 -11.03 -13.25
N PHE A 418 31.04 -11.94 -12.31
CA PHE A 418 31.69 -13.21 -12.58
C PHE A 418 30.87 -14.08 -13.54
N THR A 419 29.56 -14.13 -13.35
CA THR A 419 28.66 -14.83 -14.28
C THR A 419 28.73 -14.20 -15.68
N ALA A 420 28.74 -12.87 -15.78
CA ALA A 420 28.86 -12.18 -17.06
C ALA A 420 30.19 -12.47 -17.77
N LEU A 421 31.31 -12.42 -17.03
CA LEU A 421 32.64 -12.76 -17.53
C LEU A 421 32.70 -14.19 -18.07
N MET A 422 32.17 -15.15 -17.32
CA MET A 422 32.27 -16.57 -17.66
C MET A 422 31.34 -16.98 -18.80
N THR A 423 30.21 -16.29 -18.96
CA THR A 423 29.21 -16.61 -19.98
C THR A 423 29.42 -15.87 -21.30
N ASP A 424 30.18 -14.76 -21.33
CA ASP A 424 30.57 -14.05 -22.56
C ASP A 424 29.35 -13.69 -23.45
N GLU A 425 28.33 -13.12 -22.82
CA GLU A 425 26.99 -12.84 -23.41
C GLU A 425 26.22 -14.05 -23.98
N ASN A 426 26.64 -15.30 -23.74
CA ASN A 426 25.95 -16.48 -24.26
C ASN A 426 24.58 -16.70 -23.56
N PRO A 427 23.45 -16.50 -24.25
CA PRO A 427 22.13 -16.56 -23.63
C PRO A 427 21.75 -17.98 -23.18
N GLN A 428 22.35 -19.02 -23.75
CA GLN A 428 22.06 -20.41 -23.36
C GLN A 428 22.67 -20.76 -22.00
N LEU A 429 23.86 -20.24 -21.70
CA LEU A 429 24.50 -20.45 -20.40
C LEU A 429 23.75 -19.71 -19.29
N TYR A 430 23.38 -18.45 -19.53
CA TYR A 430 22.48 -17.71 -18.64
C TYR A 430 21.18 -18.48 -18.38
N LYS A 431 20.53 -18.98 -19.44
CA LYS A 431 19.29 -19.76 -19.30
C LYS A 431 19.47 -21.01 -18.44
N LYS A 432 20.64 -21.65 -18.45
CA LYS A 432 20.93 -22.82 -17.60
C LYS A 432 21.02 -22.43 -16.12
N ILE A 433 21.76 -21.37 -15.80
CA ILE A 433 21.90 -20.86 -14.41
C ILE A 433 20.55 -20.42 -13.85
N PHE A 434 19.78 -19.67 -14.64
CA PHE A 434 18.46 -19.19 -14.24
C PHE A 434 17.36 -20.27 -14.36
N SER A 435 17.66 -21.49 -14.81
CA SER A 435 16.61 -22.45 -15.18
C SER A 435 15.69 -22.84 -14.03
N LYS A 436 16.22 -23.04 -12.81
CA LYS A 436 15.42 -23.35 -11.62
C LYS A 436 14.59 -22.14 -11.17
N ILE A 437 15.21 -20.95 -11.11
CA ILE A 437 14.54 -19.69 -10.75
C ILE A 437 13.39 -19.40 -11.71
N ASN A 438 13.63 -19.54 -13.02
CA ASN A 438 12.63 -19.35 -14.06
C ASN A 438 11.43 -20.29 -13.87
N ARG A 439 11.66 -21.59 -13.61
CA ARG A 439 10.57 -22.56 -13.41
C ARG A 439 9.69 -22.17 -12.23
N VAL A 440 10.29 -21.74 -11.12
CA VAL A 440 9.58 -21.33 -9.92
C VAL A 440 8.77 -20.06 -10.16
N MET A 441 9.40 -19.01 -10.72
CA MET A 441 8.73 -17.76 -11.04
C MET A 441 7.61 -17.97 -12.07
N GLN A 442 7.82 -18.82 -13.08
CA GLN A 442 6.80 -19.20 -14.05
C GLN A 442 5.61 -19.89 -13.40
N ALA A 443 5.87 -20.85 -12.51
CA ALA A 443 4.82 -21.60 -11.83
C ALA A 443 3.95 -20.67 -10.98
N PHE A 444 4.56 -19.71 -10.27
CA PHE A 444 3.82 -18.70 -9.51
C PHE A 444 3.04 -17.74 -10.41
N MET A 445 3.68 -17.23 -11.47
CA MET A 445 3.06 -16.29 -12.41
C MET A 445 1.84 -16.91 -13.12
N LEU A 446 1.95 -18.15 -13.61
CA LEU A 446 0.83 -18.83 -14.25
C LEU A 446 -0.28 -19.16 -13.26
N PHE A 447 0.07 -19.54 -12.03
CA PHE A 447 -0.92 -19.76 -10.97
C PHE A 447 -1.69 -18.48 -10.65
N LEU A 448 -0.99 -17.35 -10.45
CA LEU A 448 -1.62 -16.06 -10.18
C LEU A 448 -2.45 -15.57 -11.38
N GLN A 449 -1.95 -15.74 -12.61
CA GLN A 449 -2.70 -15.39 -13.82
C GLN A 449 -4.00 -16.19 -13.95
N ASN A 450 -4.00 -17.47 -13.60
CA ASN A 450 -5.20 -18.31 -13.63
C ASN A 450 -6.22 -17.86 -12.58
N ILE A 451 -5.76 -17.53 -11.37
CA ILE A 451 -6.60 -16.98 -10.29
C ILE A 451 -7.24 -15.66 -10.71
N VAL A 452 -6.44 -14.78 -11.33
CA VAL A 452 -6.84 -13.44 -11.75
C VAL A 452 -7.74 -13.46 -12.99
N HIS A 453 -7.66 -14.49 -13.83
CA HIS A 453 -8.48 -14.60 -15.04
C HIS A 453 -9.98 -14.54 -14.76
N ASP A 454 -10.41 -15.10 -13.63
CA ASP A 454 -11.81 -15.15 -13.22
C ASP A 454 -12.28 -13.86 -12.52
N LEU A 455 -11.37 -12.91 -12.26
CA LEU A 455 -11.67 -11.64 -11.60
C LEU A 455 -11.86 -10.48 -12.60
N PRO A 456 -12.78 -9.53 -12.32
CA PRO A 456 -12.89 -8.30 -13.07
C PRO A 456 -11.56 -7.52 -13.13
N LYS A 457 -11.18 -7.04 -14.31
CA LYS A 457 -9.92 -6.29 -14.53
C LYS A 457 -9.74 -5.08 -13.60
N GLU A 458 -10.85 -4.41 -13.27
CA GLU A 458 -10.85 -3.25 -12.37
C GLU A 458 -10.46 -3.61 -10.92
N LEU A 459 -10.61 -4.88 -10.52
CA LEU A 459 -10.25 -5.36 -9.18
C LEU A 459 -8.78 -5.78 -9.08
N LEU A 460 -8.04 -5.88 -10.18
CA LEU A 460 -6.67 -6.39 -10.18
C LEU A 460 -5.66 -5.45 -9.52
N SER A 461 -5.94 -4.15 -9.48
CA SER A 461 -5.14 -3.21 -8.68
C SER A 461 -5.20 -3.49 -7.18
N PHE A 462 -6.17 -4.29 -6.72
CA PHE A 462 -6.41 -4.60 -5.30
C PHE A 462 -5.94 -6.01 -4.88
N ILE A 463 -5.13 -6.68 -5.70
CA ILE A 463 -4.49 -7.97 -5.36
C ILE A 463 -3.69 -7.84 -4.04
N HIS A 464 -2.99 -6.73 -3.85
CA HIS A 464 -2.24 -6.45 -2.62
C HIS A 464 -3.16 -5.95 -1.50
N LEU A 465 -2.98 -6.50 -0.28
CA LEU A 465 -3.80 -6.20 0.90
C LEU A 465 -3.81 -4.72 1.27
N GLU A 466 -2.69 -4.02 1.08
CA GLU A 466 -2.53 -2.59 1.38
C GLU A 466 -3.54 -1.74 0.60
N HIS A 467 -3.87 -2.13 -0.64
CA HIS A 467 -4.82 -1.40 -1.47
C HIS A 467 -6.29 -1.69 -1.09
N GLN A 468 -6.58 -2.78 -0.36
CA GLN A 468 -7.94 -3.23 -0.05
C GLN A 468 -8.62 -2.43 1.06
N GLN A 469 -7.92 -1.51 1.73
CA GLN A 469 -8.54 -0.61 2.71
C GLN A 469 -9.35 0.52 2.05
N HIS A 470 -9.22 0.66 0.73
CA HIS A 470 -9.72 1.81 0.00
C HIS A 470 -11.25 1.75 -0.30
N PRO A 471 -12.01 2.85 -0.16
CA PRO A 471 -13.46 2.90 -0.46
C PRO A 471 -13.88 2.37 -1.85
N GLU A 472 -13.12 2.65 -2.91
CA GLU A 472 -13.41 2.12 -4.27
C GLU A 472 -13.31 0.61 -4.35
N PHE A 473 -12.47 -0.04 -3.54
CA PHE A 473 -12.46 -1.50 -3.48
C PHE A 473 -13.84 -2.03 -3.08
N PHE A 474 -14.43 -1.47 -2.02
CA PHE A 474 -15.79 -1.82 -1.58
C PHE A 474 -16.84 -1.45 -2.63
N ARG A 475 -16.71 -0.31 -3.31
CA ARG A 475 -17.63 0.11 -4.38
C ARG A 475 -17.60 -0.83 -5.58
N LEU A 476 -16.41 -1.25 -6.01
CA LEU A 476 -16.22 -2.20 -7.11
C LEU A 476 -16.70 -3.59 -6.72
N LEU A 477 -16.43 -4.04 -5.50
CA LEU A 477 -16.98 -5.30 -4.98
C LEU A 477 -18.52 -5.29 -4.97
N GLN A 478 -19.16 -4.20 -4.56
CA GLN A 478 -20.61 -4.03 -4.65
C GLN A 478 -21.11 -4.06 -6.10
N LYS A 479 -20.44 -3.34 -7.02
CA LYS A 479 -20.75 -3.33 -8.45
C LYS A 479 -20.74 -4.73 -9.05
N TYR A 480 -19.76 -5.56 -8.66
CA TYR A 480 -19.60 -6.94 -9.17
C TYR A 480 -20.26 -8.01 -8.29
N GLN A 481 -20.96 -7.61 -7.21
CA GLN A 481 -21.62 -8.52 -6.26
C GLN A 481 -20.68 -9.54 -5.60
N ILE A 482 -19.42 -9.18 -5.38
CA ILE A 482 -18.41 -10.03 -4.73
C ILE A 482 -18.28 -9.62 -3.27
N LYS A 483 -18.34 -10.58 -2.33
CA LYS A 483 -18.06 -10.30 -0.91
C LYS A 483 -16.55 -10.17 -0.69
N VAL A 484 -16.16 -9.30 0.25
CA VAL A 484 -14.75 -9.07 0.62
C VAL A 484 -14.04 -10.38 0.97
N GLU A 485 -14.69 -11.25 1.73
CA GLU A 485 -14.13 -12.54 2.13
C GLU A 485 -13.90 -13.46 0.94
N ASP A 486 -14.80 -13.46 -0.05
CA ASP A 486 -14.71 -14.32 -1.21
C ASP A 486 -13.57 -13.86 -2.14
N PHE A 487 -13.40 -12.54 -2.30
CA PHE A 487 -12.22 -11.99 -2.97
C PHE A 487 -10.92 -12.39 -2.26
N ARG A 488 -10.86 -12.28 -0.93
CA ARG A 488 -9.66 -12.63 -0.16
C ARG A 488 -9.35 -14.13 -0.16
N LYS A 489 -10.38 -14.99 -0.16
CA LYS A 489 -10.21 -16.46 -0.22
C LYS A 489 -9.50 -16.91 -1.49
N VAL A 490 -9.73 -16.22 -2.61
CA VAL A 490 -9.10 -16.51 -3.92
C VAL A 490 -7.57 -16.41 -3.86
N PHE A 491 -7.02 -15.56 -3.00
CA PHE A 491 -5.58 -15.39 -2.79
C PHE A 491 -5.02 -16.21 -1.61
N LYS A 492 -5.71 -17.27 -1.19
CA LYS A 492 -5.22 -18.21 -0.18
C LYS A 492 -4.90 -19.56 -0.80
N HIS A 493 -3.89 -20.22 -0.25
CA HIS A 493 -3.60 -21.60 -0.59
C HIS A 493 -4.73 -22.52 -0.13
N VAL A 494 -5.23 -23.38 -1.02
CA VAL A 494 -6.19 -24.43 -0.67
C VAL A 494 -5.40 -25.67 -0.24
N PRO A 495 -5.43 -26.07 1.05
CA PRO A 495 -4.75 -27.25 1.53
C PRO A 495 -5.50 -28.51 1.11
N THR A 496 -4.79 -29.64 1.00
CA THR A 496 -5.41 -30.94 0.66
C THR A 496 -6.25 -31.52 1.80
N ARG A 497 -6.06 -31.06 3.04
CA ARG A 497 -6.67 -31.65 4.25
C ARG A 497 -7.21 -30.63 5.27
N ARG A 498 -7.13 -29.32 5.01
CA ARG A 498 -7.36 -28.28 6.04
C ARG A 498 -7.97 -27.01 5.45
N ILE A 499 -8.44 -26.12 6.33
CA ILE A 499 -8.93 -24.77 5.98
C ILE A 499 -7.78 -23.94 5.37
N PRO A 500 -8.02 -23.15 4.31
CA PRO A 500 -7.02 -22.25 3.73
C PRO A 500 -6.54 -21.20 4.73
N ILE A 501 -5.30 -21.35 5.22
CA ILE A 501 -4.70 -20.48 6.24
C ILE A 501 -3.68 -19.51 5.61
N HIS A 502 -2.80 -20.01 4.75
CA HIS A 502 -1.68 -19.23 4.22
C HIS A 502 -2.09 -18.43 2.98
N SER A 503 -1.69 -17.16 2.96
CA SER A 503 -1.79 -16.32 1.77
C SER A 503 -0.78 -16.81 0.73
N ILE A 504 -1.15 -16.73 -0.55
CA ILE A 504 -0.25 -17.11 -1.65
C ILE A 504 0.96 -16.18 -1.80
N PHE A 505 0.91 -15.03 -1.14
CA PHE A 505 1.98 -14.03 -1.08
C PHE A 505 2.86 -14.15 0.18
N ASP A 506 2.61 -15.14 1.04
CA ASP A 506 3.43 -15.37 2.24
C ASP A 506 4.76 -16.04 1.87
N SER A 507 5.79 -15.88 2.72
CA SER A 507 7.11 -16.48 2.52
C SER A 507 7.15 -18.01 2.67
N PHE A 508 6.02 -18.65 3.00
CA PHE A 508 5.96 -20.07 3.36
C PHE A 508 6.60 -21.00 2.31
N VAL A 509 6.29 -20.80 1.02
CA VAL A 509 6.89 -21.58 -0.08
C VAL A 509 8.33 -21.15 -0.34
N LEU A 510 8.65 -19.87 -0.11
CA LEU A 510 9.99 -19.33 -0.32
C LEU A 510 11.02 -19.92 0.65
N ASP A 511 10.63 -20.19 1.90
CA ASP A 511 11.49 -20.84 2.90
C ASP A 511 11.90 -22.24 2.45
N TYR A 512 10.93 -23.04 1.96
CA TYR A 512 11.20 -24.35 1.37
C TYR A 512 12.10 -24.28 0.13
N LEU A 513 11.88 -23.28 -0.73
CA LEU A 513 12.69 -23.08 -1.93
C LEU A 513 14.15 -22.79 -1.57
N MET A 514 14.43 -22.02 -0.51
CA MET A 514 15.79 -21.79 -0.05
C MET A 514 16.50 -23.11 0.30
N ASP A 515 15.85 -23.99 1.05
CA ASP A 515 16.41 -25.31 1.38
C ASP A 515 16.60 -26.17 0.12
N CYS A 516 15.63 -26.20 -0.79
CA CYS A 516 15.72 -26.94 -2.04
C CYS A 516 16.93 -26.53 -2.89
N PHE A 517 17.16 -25.23 -3.01
CA PHE A 517 18.28 -24.69 -3.76
C PHE A 517 19.60 -24.99 -3.04
N ASN A 518 19.66 -24.80 -1.71
CA ASN A 518 20.86 -25.13 -0.92
C ASN A 518 21.26 -26.60 -1.05
N GLN A 519 20.29 -27.51 -1.04
CA GLN A 519 20.50 -28.94 -1.23
C GLN A 519 20.65 -29.37 -2.70
N GLN A 520 20.66 -28.41 -3.64
CA GLN A 520 20.78 -28.65 -5.08
C GLN A 520 19.74 -29.61 -5.65
N ARG A 521 18.54 -29.64 -5.07
CA ARG A 521 17.43 -30.45 -5.57
C ARG A 521 16.99 -29.96 -6.96
N GLY A 522 16.65 -30.91 -7.83
CA GLY A 522 16.14 -30.59 -9.18
C GLY A 522 14.69 -30.10 -9.13
N ILE A 523 14.38 -29.04 -9.87
CA ILE A 523 13.00 -28.55 -10.05
C ILE A 523 12.49 -29.02 -11.41
N ALA A 524 11.40 -29.78 -11.47
CA ALA A 524 10.86 -30.29 -12.73
C ALA A 524 10.37 -29.16 -13.67
N LYS A 525 10.35 -29.41 -14.99
CA LYS A 525 9.86 -28.41 -15.97
C LYS A 525 8.36 -28.14 -15.86
N ASN A 526 7.58 -29.14 -15.44
CA ASN A 526 6.14 -29.10 -15.26
C ASN A 526 5.73 -28.80 -13.80
N VAL A 527 6.62 -28.18 -13.02
CA VAL A 527 6.34 -27.81 -11.65
C VAL A 527 5.16 -26.83 -11.60
N THR A 528 4.24 -27.04 -10.66
CA THR A 528 3.11 -26.16 -10.39
C THR A 528 3.29 -25.47 -9.04
N TRP A 529 2.72 -24.28 -8.87
CA TRP A 529 2.81 -23.57 -7.59
C TRP A 529 2.14 -24.34 -6.45
N LEU A 530 0.98 -24.97 -6.72
CA LEU A 530 0.32 -25.86 -5.76
C LEU A 530 1.18 -27.08 -5.40
N GLY A 531 1.89 -27.65 -6.37
CA GLY A 531 2.85 -28.74 -6.11
C GLY A 531 3.98 -28.30 -5.17
N LEU A 532 4.55 -27.12 -5.40
CA LEU A 532 5.56 -26.53 -4.51
C LEU A 532 4.99 -26.24 -3.12
N TYR A 533 3.75 -25.75 -3.04
CA TYR A 533 3.07 -25.51 -1.77
C TYR A 533 2.91 -26.79 -0.95
N HIS A 534 2.45 -27.88 -1.54
CA HIS A 534 2.31 -29.16 -0.82
C HIS A 534 3.66 -29.75 -0.40
N GLN A 535 4.72 -29.53 -1.19
CA GLN A 535 6.07 -29.90 -0.78
C GLN A 535 6.57 -29.05 0.39
N ALA A 536 6.31 -27.75 0.35
CA ALA A 536 6.63 -26.82 1.44
C ALA A 536 5.87 -27.19 2.72
N GLU A 537 4.59 -27.55 2.63
CA GLU A 537 3.78 -28.00 3.77
C GLU A 537 4.44 -29.20 4.47
N ARG A 538 4.76 -30.26 3.71
CA ARG A 538 5.45 -31.44 4.25
C ARG A 538 6.83 -31.12 4.81
N TRP A 539 7.55 -30.22 4.17
CA TRP A 539 8.88 -29.81 4.61
C TRP A 539 8.83 -29.06 5.94
N HIS A 540 7.91 -28.10 6.09
CA HIS A 540 7.71 -27.37 7.35
C HIS A 540 7.25 -28.30 8.48
N GLU A 541 6.35 -29.25 8.20
CA GLU A 541 5.96 -30.27 9.17
C GLU A 541 7.16 -31.12 9.62
N GLN A 542 8.04 -31.51 8.69
CA GLN A 542 9.26 -32.26 9.01
C GLN A 542 10.27 -31.44 9.81
N VAL A 543 10.53 -30.18 9.43
CA VAL A 543 11.45 -29.30 10.16
C VAL A 543 10.97 -29.05 11.57
N TYR A 544 9.68 -28.77 11.75
CA TYR A 544 9.09 -28.61 13.08
C TYR A 544 9.22 -29.89 13.91
N PHE A 545 9.00 -31.06 13.30
CA PHE A 545 9.19 -32.35 13.96
C PHE A 545 10.62 -32.50 14.48
N ASP A 546 11.62 -32.28 13.61
CA ASP A 546 13.03 -32.47 13.94
C ASP A 546 13.52 -31.47 15.00
N GLU A 547 13.13 -30.19 14.90
CA GLU A 547 13.45 -29.18 15.92
C GLU A 547 12.81 -29.48 17.28
N THR A 548 11.54 -29.87 17.28
CA THR A 548 10.82 -30.20 18.52
C THR A 548 11.44 -31.43 19.18
N LEU A 549 11.78 -32.45 18.39
CA LEU A 549 12.45 -33.64 18.88
C LEU A 549 13.81 -33.30 19.50
N LEU A 550 14.60 -32.45 18.84
CA LEU A 550 15.90 -32.02 19.35
C LEU A 550 15.78 -31.24 20.66
N ARG A 551 14.80 -30.33 20.78
CA ARG A 551 14.54 -29.58 22.02
C ARG A 551 14.09 -30.50 23.16
N LEU A 552 13.19 -31.44 22.89
CA LEU A 552 12.69 -32.36 23.91
C LEU A 552 13.78 -33.34 24.37
N LYS A 553 14.63 -33.83 23.46
CA LYS A 553 15.78 -34.68 23.81
C LYS A 553 16.83 -33.99 24.69
N GLN A 554 16.87 -32.66 24.74
CA GLN A 554 17.72 -31.93 25.69
C GLN A 554 17.14 -31.89 27.11
N GLN A 555 15.84 -32.12 27.26
CA GLN A 555 15.12 -32.01 28.53
C GLN A 555 14.66 -33.36 29.08
N ILE A 556 14.53 -34.36 28.21
CA ILE A 556 13.93 -35.66 28.48
C ILE A 556 14.87 -36.74 27.93
N ASP A 557 15.33 -37.63 28.81
CA ASP A 557 16.28 -38.70 28.48
C ASP A 557 15.61 -39.97 27.90
N ILE A 558 14.28 -40.03 27.89
CA ILE A 558 13.50 -41.23 27.56
C ILE A 558 12.67 -41.00 26.28
N GLU A 559 12.75 -41.92 25.30
CA GLU A 559 12.00 -41.79 24.04
C GLU A 559 10.54 -42.31 24.12
N ALA A 560 10.25 -43.24 25.04
CA ALA A 560 8.92 -43.80 25.27
C ALA A 560 8.72 -44.15 26.75
N TRP A 561 7.50 -44.01 27.25
CA TRP A 561 7.17 -44.26 28.66
C TRP A 561 6.06 -45.31 28.82
N ASP A 562 5.93 -45.80 30.05
CA ASP A 562 4.91 -46.78 30.41
C ASP A 562 3.51 -46.18 30.28
N ARG A 563 2.61 -46.97 29.71
CA ARG A 563 1.21 -46.58 29.54
C ARG A 563 0.46 -46.62 30.86
N VAL A 564 -0.46 -45.69 31.03
CA VAL A 564 -1.45 -45.73 32.12
C VAL A 564 -2.57 -46.72 31.76
N SER A 565 -2.99 -46.74 30.49
CA SER A 565 -4.03 -47.63 30.01
C SER A 565 -3.58 -49.10 29.95
N PRO A 566 -4.52 -50.06 30.11
CA PRO A 566 -4.20 -51.49 30.03
C PRO A 566 -3.70 -51.93 28.64
N MET A 567 -4.12 -51.25 27.57
CA MET A 567 -3.79 -51.57 26.18
C MET A 567 -3.44 -50.30 25.41
N GLN A 568 -2.56 -50.39 24.40
CA GLN A 568 -2.17 -49.23 23.59
C GLN A 568 -3.36 -48.58 22.89
N LYS A 569 -4.28 -49.42 22.40
CA LYS A 569 -5.48 -49.03 21.68
C LYS A 569 -6.68 -49.62 22.40
N ILE A 570 -7.63 -48.78 22.77
CA ILE A 570 -8.90 -49.18 23.38
C ILE A 570 -10.01 -48.87 22.39
N TYR A 571 -10.89 -49.83 22.15
CA TYR A 571 -12.05 -49.66 21.29
C TYR A 571 -13.28 -49.46 22.17
N PHE A 572 -13.98 -48.34 22.00
CA PHE A 572 -15.14 -47.98 22.82
C PHE A 572 -16.19 -47.27 21.95
N GLU A 573 -17.40 -47.82 21.90
CA GLU A 573 -18.57 -47.24 21.22
C GLU A 573 -18.29 -46.74 19.78
N GLY A 574 -17.57 -47.53 18.97
CA GLY A 574 -17.27 -47.17 17.57
C GLY A 574 -16.03 -46.28 17.38
N TRP A 575 -15.30 -45.98 18.45
CA TRP A 575 -14.07 -45.18 18.43
C TRP A 575 -12.85 -46.00 18.87
N CYS A 576 -11.69 -45.67 18.31
CA CYS A 576 -10.39 -46.19 18.71
C CYS A 576 -9.61 -45.09 19.45
N TYR A 577 -9.18 -45.37 20.68
CA TYR A 577 -8.38 -44.49 21.54
C TYR A 577 -6.97 -45.06 21.66
N GLU A 578 -5.99 -44.40 21.04
CA GLU A 578 -4.57 -44.75 21.13
C GLU A 578 -3.87 -43.87 22.17
N GLU A 579 -3.34 -44.44 23.25
CA GLU A 579 -2.55 -43.68 24.22
C GLU A 579 -1.22 -43.22 23.60
N LEU A 580 -0.94 -41.93 23.68
CA LEU A 580 0.28 -41.33 23.16
C LEU A 580 1.40 -41.53 24.18
N ASN A 581 2.23 -42.56 23.97
CA ASN A 581 3.25 -42.98 24.93
C ASN A 581 4.71 -42.89 24.43
N SER A 582 4.94 -42.12 23.36
CA SER A 582 6.30 -41.87 22.84
C SER A 582 6.47 -40.44 22.36
N LEU A 583 7.70 -39.92 22.47
CA LEU A 583 8.03 -38.56 22.03
C LEU A 583 7.67 -38.35 20.57
N LYS A 584 8.03 -39.29 19.67
CA LYS A 584 7.73 -39.19 18.24
C LYS A 584 6.23 -39.09 17.98
N ARG A 585 5.42 -39.92 18.65
CA ARG A 585 3.96 -39.94 18.44
C ARG A 585 3.30 -38.66 18.95
N ILE A 586 3.72 -38.15 20.11
CA ILE A 586 3.20 -36.87 20.66
C ILE A 586 3.57 -35.67 19.78
N ILE A 587 4.78 -35.64 19.22
CA ILE A 587 5.19 -34.57 18.31
C ILE A 587 4.36 -34.63 17.02
N GLN A 588 4.16 -35.83 16.45
CA GLN A 588 3.28 -36.01 15.29
C GLN A 588 1.86 -35.54 15.58
N GLU A 589 1.30 -35.91 16.73
CA GLU A 589 -0.02 -35.43 17.15
C GLU A 589 -0.05 -33.90 17.22
N SER A 590 0.98 -33.29 17.81
CA SER A 590 1.08 -31.83 17.95
C SER A 590 1.17 -31.09 16.62
N ILE A 591 1.81 -31.70 15.61
CA ILE A 591 1.86 -31.16 14.25
C ILE A 591 0.49 -31.27 13.57
N ILE A 592 -0.15 -32.44 13.66
CA ILE A 592 -1.42 -32.70 12.99
C ILE A 592 -2.53 -31.81 13.56
N PHE A 593 -2.57 -31.69 14.88
CA PHE A 593 -3.61 -30.96 15.59
C PHE A 593 -3.25 -29.51 15.91
N LYS A 594 -2.01 -29.08 15.65
CA LYS A 594 -1.49 -27.72 15.90
C LYS A 594 -1.71 -27.21 17.33
N HIS A 595 -1.54 -28.11 18.29
CA HIS A 595 -1.61 -27.80 19.73
C HIS A 595 -0.23 -27.95 20.37
N CYS A 596 -0.03 -27.39 21.57
CA CYS A 596 1.25 -27.40 22.28
C CYS A 596 1.54 -28.66 23.10
N LEU A 597 0.78 -29.75 22.93
CA LEU A 597 0.90 -30.99 23.72
C LEU A 597 2.36 -31.47 23.87
N ALA A 598 3.12 -31.55 22.77
CA ALA A 598 4.51 -31.98 22.80
C ALA A 598 5.43 -31.10 23.65
N LEU A 599 5.29 -29.78 23.57
CA LEU A 599 6.20 -28.86 24.27
C LEU A 599 5.78 -28.63 25.72
N SER A 600 4.49 -28.60 26.01
CA SER A 600 3.96 -28.22 27.32
C SER A 600 3.64 -29.41 28.23
N TYR A 601 3.29 -30.57 27.67
CA TYR A 601 2.76 -31.70 28.45
C TYR A 601 3.64 -32.95 28.42
N SER A 602 4.73 -33.01 27.63
CA SER A 602 5.60 -34.20 27.62
C SER A 602 6.19 -34.53 28.99
N LYS A 603 6.61 -33.51 29.77
CA LYS A 603 7.14 -33.73 31.13
C LYS A 603 6.05 -34.20 32.11
N PRO A 604 4.89 -33.52 32.24
CA PRO A 604 3.76 -34.02 33.03
C PRO A 604 3.30 -35.43 32.65
N ILE A 605 3.35 -35.79 31.35
CA ILE A 605 2.97 -37.13 30.91
C ILE A 605 3.97 -38.19 31.41
N ILE A 606 5.27 -37.90 31.33
CA ILE A 606 6.32 -38.80 31.84
C ILE A 606 6.26 -38.93 33.37
N GLU A 607 5.97 -37.83 34.07
CA GLU A 607 5.78 -37.79 35.53
C GLU A 607 4.45 -38.43 35.97
N ARG A 608 3.64 -38.94 35.02
CA ARG A 608 2.31 -39.53 35.24
C ARG A 608 1.34 -38.57 35.92
N GLU A 609 1.35 -37.31 35.54
CA GLU A 609 0.35 -36.31 35.95
C GLU A 609 -0.68 -36.04 34.85
N TYR A 610 -0.39 -36.45 33.62
CA TYR A 610 -1.22 -36.22 32.44
C TYR A 610 -1.18 -37.41 31.49
N VAL A 611 -2.26 -37.65 30.75
CA VAL A 611 -2.35 -38.68 29.72
C VAL A 611 -3.07 -38.10 28.51
N ALA A 612 -2.57 -38.41 27.32
CA ALA A 612 -3.17 -37.98 26.07
C ALA A 612 -3.49 -39.18 25.17
N PHE A 613 -4.61 -39.11 24.47
CA PHE A 613 -5.10 -40.14 23.55
C PHE A 613 -5.38 -39.53 22.17
N HIS A 614 -4.98 -40.25 21.12
CA HIS A 614 -5.48 -40.02 19.78
C HIS A 614 -6.76 -40.83 19.57
N MET A 615 -7.85 -40.15 19.28
CA MET A 615 -9.17 -40.72 19.01
C MET A 615 -9.41 -40.75 17.50
N SER A 616 -9.84 -41.90 16.97
CA SER A 616 -10.24 -42.04 15.56
C SER A 616 -11.54 -42.84 15.47
N ASN A 617 -12.46 -42.42 14.60
CA ASN A 617 -13.69 -43.19 14.36
C ASN A 617 -13.37 -44.41 13.50
N ILE A 618 -13.95 -45.56 13.84
CA ILE A 618 -13.68 -46.83 13.15
C ILE A 618 -14.34 -46.87 11.76
N GLU A 619 -15.52 -46.26 11.62
CA GLU A 619 -16.28 -46.24 10.36
C GLU A 619 -15.84 -45.09 9.45
N ASP A 620 -15.46 -43.95 10.03
CA ASP A 620 -14.97 -42.77 9.31
C ASP A 620 -13.60 -42.30 9.82
N PRO A 621 -12.50 -42.83 9.26
CA PRO A 621 -11.15 -42.45 9.66
C PRO A 621 -10.80 -40.97 9.44
N SER A 622 -11.66 -40.18 8.79
CA SER A 622 -11.45 -38.72 8.68
C SER A 622 -11.82 -37.96 9.96
N GLN A 623 -12.54 -38.61 10.89
CA GLN A 623 -12.91 -38.05 12.18
C GLN A 623 -11.87 -38.43 13.24
N GLU A 624 -10.95 -37.50 13.50
CA GLU A 624 -9.86 -37.67 14.46
C GLU A 624 -9.85 -36.54 15.52
N PHE A 625 -9.51 -36.88 16.76
CA PHE A 625 -9.45 -35.94 17.89
C PHE A 625 -8.27 -36.24 18.80
N THR A 626 -7.71 -35.22 19.44
CA THR A 626 -6.80 -35.39 20.57
C THR A 626 -7.59 -35.21 21.87
N LEU A 627 -7.58 -36.21 22.75
CA LEU A 627 -8.13 -36.13 24.10
C LEU A 627 -6.99 -36.01 25.11
N GLY A 628 -7.05 -34.97 25.94
CA GLY A 628 -6.16 -34.75 27.07
C GLY A 628 -6.87 -34.96 28.40
N CYS A 629 -6.21 -35.64 29.33
CA CYS A 629 -6.73 -35.97 30.65
C CYS A 629 -5.67 -35.74 31.73
N HIS A 630 -6.05 -35.19 32.89
CA HIS A 630 -5.19 -35.25 34.07
C HIS A 630 -5.25 -36.64 34.70
N TYR A 631 -4.12 -37.11 35.23
CA TYR A 631 -4.07 -38.36 35.98
C TYR A 631 -3.76 -38.06 37.44
N GLN A 632 -4.74 -38.31 38.32
CA GLN A 632 -4.65 -38.02 39.75
C GLN A 632 -5.28 -39.16 40.54
N LEU A 633 -4.60 -39.60 41.61
CA LEU A 633 -5.10 -40.65 42.52
C LEU A 633 -5.55 -41.94 41.80
N GLY A 634 -4.85 -42.32 40.73
CA GLY A 634 -5.17 -43.53 39.96
C GLY A 634 -6.37 -43.41 39.02
N GLN A 635 -6.86 -42.19 38.76
CA GLN A 635 -8.00 -41.93 37.89
C GLN A 635 -7.69 -40.84 36.86
N LEU A 636 -8.27 -40.99 35.66
CA LEU A 636 -8.27 -39.99 34.60
C LEU A 636 -9.40 -38.99 34.82
N SER A 637 -9.12 -37.70 34.72
CA SER A 637 -10.12 -36.65 34.68
C SER A 637 -10.03 -35.89 33.36
N PHE A 638 -11.19 -35.55 32.80
CA PHE A 638 -11.29 -34.83 31.53
C PHE A 638 -10.66 -33.44 31.65
N ASP A 639 -9.80 -33.09 30.69
CA ASP A 639 -9.27 -31.72 30.54
C ASP A 639 -9.78 -31.10 29.24
N GLN A 640 -9.40 -31.68 28.09
CA GLN A 640 -9.76 -31.11 26.80
C GLN A 640 -9.87 -32.15 25.69
N ILE A 641 -10.66 -31.80 24.67
CA ILE A 641 -10.67 -32.50 23.38
C ILE A 641 -10.49 -31.48 22.25
N ARG A 642 -9.69 -31.82 21.24
CA ARG A 642 -9.35 -30.94 20.11
C ARG A 642 -9.46 -31.64 18.77
N LEU A 643 -10.03 -30.94 17.80
CA LEU A 643 -10.01 -31.27 16.38
C LEU A 643 -8.70 -30.78 15.73
N PRO A 644 -8.37 -31.25 14.51
CA PRO A 644 -7.25 -30.72 13.76
C PRO A 644 -7.30 -29.17 13.64
N ASN A 645 -6.14 -28.51 13.77
CA ASN A 645 -6.01 -27.05 13.90
C ASN A 645 -6.55 -26.46 15.22
N ASN A 646 -6.53 -27.25 16.31
CA ASN A 646 -6.89 -26.81 17.66
C ASN A 646 -8.33 -26.28 17.77
N GLN A 647 -9.24 -26.78 16.93
CA GLN A 647 -10.65 -26.43 16.98
C GLN A 647 -11.37 -27.17 18.11
N ILE A 648 -12.37 -26.53 18.70
CA ILE A 648 -13.18 -27.11 19.77
C ILE A 648 -14.33 -27.89 19.11
N PRO A 649 -14.46 -29.20 19.38
CA PRO A 649 -15.56 -30.00 18.82
C PRO A 649 -16.89 -29.74 19.54
N ASP A 650 -17.98 -30.18 18.92
CA ASP A 650 -19.33 -30.10 19.49
C ASP A 650 -19.45 -30.88 20.81
N GLN A 651 -20.44 -30.50 21.62
CA GLN A 651 -20.70 -31.09 22.94
C GLN A 651 -20.91 -32.61 22.92
N ALA A 652 -21.42 -33.17 21.82
CA ALA A 652 -21.62 -34.61 21.68
C ALA A 652 -20.29 -35.40 21.81
N TYR A 653 -19.21 -34.91 21.21
CA TYR A 653 -17.89 -35.56 21.28
C TYR A 653 -17.25 -35.41 22.66
N MET A 654 -17.52 -34.30 23.36
CA MET A 654 -17.09 -34.13 24.75
C MET A 654 -17.78 -35.14 25.68
N LEU A 655 -19.08 -35.36 25.50
CA LEU A 655 -19.83 -36.40 26.24
C LEU A 655 -19.29 -37.80 25.94
N GLN A 656 -18.94 -38.08 24.69
CA GLN A 656 -18.32 -39.34 24.30
C GLN A 656 -16.99 -39.60 25.02
N ALA A 657 -16.10 -38.60 25.03
CA ALA A 657 -14.82 -38.69 25.74
C ALA A 657 -14.99 -38.88 27.25
N MET A 658 -15.95 -38.20 27.87
CA MET A 658 -16.25 -38.37 29.30
C MET A 658 -16.78 -39.77 29.63
N ARG A 659 -17.59 -40.38 28.76
CA ARG A 659 -18.05 -41.78 28.92
C ARG A 659 -16.89 -42.77 28.82
N PHE A 660 -16.01 -42.57 27.84
CA PHE A 660 -14.78 -43.36 27.73
C PHE A 660 -13.91 -43.24 28.99
N ILE A 661 -13.68 -42.03 29.50
CA ILE A 661 -12.91 -41.82 30.74
C ILE A 661 -13.54 -42.55 31.92
N HIS A 662 -14.88 -42.52 32.03
CA HIS A 662 -15.58 -43.23 33.09
C HIS A 662 -15.36 -44.76 33.01
N ASP A 663 -15.46 -45.34 31.82
CA ASP A 663 -15.24 -46.76 31.55
C ASP A 663 -13.79 -47.18 31.87
N VAL A 664 -12.80 -46.43 31.36
CA VAL A 664 -11.39 -46.69 31.64
C VAL A 664 -11.07 -46.60 33.14
N ASN A 665 -11.67 -45.64 33.85
CA ASN A 665 -11.49 -45.51 35.30
C ASN A 665 -12.06 -46.71 36.08
N GLN A 666 -13.13 -47.36 35.61
CA GLN A 666 -13.62 -48.60 36.22
C GLN A 666 -12.58 -49.73 36.07
N HIS A 667 -11.94 -49.82 34.91
CA HIS A 667 -10.87 -50.80 34.65
C HIS A 667 -9.56 -50.50 35.41
N LEU A 668 -9.20 -49.22 35.57
CA LEU A 668 -8.03 -48.81 36.36
C LEU A 668 -8.21 -49.11 37.85
N LYS A 669 -9.42 -48.91 38.40
CA LYS A 669 -9.79 -49.32 39.77
C LYS A 669 -9.61 -50.82 39.99
N TRP A 670 -9.84 -51.64 38.96
CA TRP A 670 -9.66 -53.08 39.02
C TRP A 670 -8.17 -53.49 39.09
N LYS A 671 -7.27 -52.78 38.38
CA LYS A 671 -5.82 -52.98 38.49
C LYS A 671 -5.27 -52.56 39.86
N SER A 672 -5.71 -51.44 40.43
CA SER A 672 -5.28 -51.01 41.76
C SER A 672 -5.80 -51.89 42.88
N SER A 673 -6.95 -52.58 42.69
CA SER A 673 -7.42 -53.60 43.62
C SER A 673 -6.70 -54.95 43.54
N ILE A 674 -5.83 -55.17 42.55
CA ILE A 674 -5.03 -56.42 42.39
C ILE A 674 -3.59 -56.24 42.90
N GLN A 675 -3.16 -55.04 43.29
CA GLN A 675 -1.97 -54.85 44.13
C GLN A 675 -2.33 -54.12 45.43
N PRO A 676 -2.76 -54.88 46.44
CA PRO A 676 -2.22 -54.70 47.77
C PRO A 676 -1.88 -56.08 48.36
N ASN A 677 -0.61 -56.50 48.27
CA ASN A 677 -0.04 -57.58 49.12
C ASN A 677 1.48 -57.80 48.93
N GLU A 678 2.30 -56.75 48.73
CA GLU A 678 3.77 -56.88 48.84
C GLU A 678 4.43 -55.81 49.74
N GLU A 679 3.65 -55.13 50.58
CA GLU A 679 4.19 -54.34 51.68
C GLU A 679 3.43 -54.68 52.96
N LEU A 680 3.72 -55.87 53.51
CA LEU A 680 3.61 -56.24 54.93
C LEU A 680 4.08 -57.70 55.06
N GLY A 681 5.37 -57.90 54.88
CA GLY A 681 5.97 -59.23 54.94
C GLY A 681 7.47 -59.23 54.70
N ASN A 682 8.23 -58.47 55.50
CA ASN A 682 9.45 -58.90 56.19
C ASN A 682 10.34 -57.72 56.61
N LEU A 683 10.81 -57.83 57.84
CA LEU A 683 12.11 -57.33 58.32
C LEU A 683 13.25 -57.87 57.45
#